data_AF-A0A938GIP9-F1
#
_entry.id   AF-A0A938GIP9-F1
#
_cell.length_a   1.000
_cell.length_b   1.000
_cell.length_c   1.000
_cell.angle_alpha   90.00
_cell.angle_beta   90.00
_cell.angle_gamma   90.00
#
_symmetry.space_group_name_H-M   'P 1'
#
loop_
_entity.id
_entity.type
_entity.pdbx_description
1 polymer ?
#
loop_
_entity_poly.entity_id
_entity_poly.type
_entity_poly.pdbx_seq_one_letter_code
_entity_poly.pdbx_strand_id
1 'polypeptide(L)'
;MSSAGSSFYVTGGTLQQDAPCYVERQADRDLFDGLLKGEFCYVLTSRQMGKSSLMVRTSNKLRVKGINVAALDLTAIGQNLTPEQWYDGLALRLGRQLKLEDEFDDFWKRNERVSPVQRFFAALRDIAMAKRPGPLVVFVDEIDTVRSLPFSTDEFFSAIRECYNRRTEDPEFNRLTFCLLGVATPSDLIRDTRTTPFNIGRRIELNDFTEGEAAPLANGLGREPRIAAKLLERILYWTNGHPYLTQRLCQAVADDAGVTSPGGVDRLCEGLFLSHRARERDDNLLFVRERLLRSETELASLLSLYEKVRAAKRVRDEETNVFAGILRLSGIARVVNGYLAVRNRIYAQVFDRKWVVASMPNQELRRQREAFRKGILRGVAFATILVLAGTFSFRWVRQRIEDLQAQLAIQNLGAVYAGLKSYEDHAVIRADIHMQGARVVTSGLASIALEKPNKVNLRFKREMGIGETDFQIVCDGAKLFVHNPLTKEYLVREARATIQEVFDEVDRIPYLDIPEPLYQMLASERPQQAFAEQTRNARVVGREEIGERKAYVVRWGREDASTSSPGDVQGAQTSSNASTLPYSIRAWIDQENGVVRQFVQDLSGVVKDTLMPDLGGSGFRRVSLKGMLVTTTHTGIRLNPEFRPGTFAFTPPPDARQVQAFELTRKLAGRSVPEEKPALDKSRLALLIEKRPPQARPELVDLSKHYNAPLTESWHSSRAGNNLAPMPRGLQQFAGTEFDVRGIVQLAGQAEDFLKSLYPTAASNISVKRKCQRLHFLHGTGWTVADGTQIGSYRVHYANGDQRIVPIIYGFDVRDWWPQADEPTTPNGLAVAWQGANEATRPLNRVVRIYKSVWVNPLPEVEIASLDFVSAMTDSAPFLIAITDE
;
A
#
# COMPACT_ATOMS: atom_id res chain seq x y z
N MET A 1 -36.13 -65.77 38.37
CA MET A 1 -36.55 -65.11 37.11
C MET A 1 -37.28 -63.82 37.47
N SER A 2 -36.75 -62.67 37.06
CA SER A 2 -37.46 -61.39 37.02
C SER A 2 -37.26 -60.82 35.62
N SER A 3 -38.35 -60.51 34.93
CA SER A 3 -38.30 -60.04 33.54
C SER A 3 -37.67 -58.64 33.49
N ALA A 4 -36.49 -58.53 32.88
CA ALA A 4 -35.94 -57.24 32.50
C ALA A 4 -36.83 -56.63 31.40
N GLY A 5 -37.73 -55.73 31.80
CA GLY A 5 -38.60 -55.02 30.87
C GLY A 5 -37.76 -54.17 29.91
N SER A 6 -38.02 -54.28 28.61
CA SER A 6 -37.36 -53.44 27.61
C SER A 6 -37.73 -51.98 27.83
N SER A 7 -36.72 -51.13 28.03
CA SER A 7 -36.89 -49.67 28.02
C SER A 7 -37.55 -49.23 26.70
N PHE A 8 -38.59 -48.39 26.78
CA PHE A 8 -39.27 -47.86 25.60
C PHE A 8 -38.29 -47.15 24.66
N TYR A 9 -37.37 -46.35 25.23
CA TYR A 9 -36.31 -45.68 24.47
C TYR A 9 -35.06 -46.54 24.38
N VAL A 10 -34.46 -46.55 23.19
CA VAL A 10 -33.18 -47.21 22.92
C VAL A 10 -32.24 -46.14 22.35
N THR A 11 -31.16 -45.85 23.08
CA THR A 11 -30.29 -44.71 22.80
C THR A 11 -28.90 -45.18 22.38
N GLY A 12 -28.51 -44.90 21.14
CA GLY A 12 -27.28 -45.43 20.55
C GLY A 12 -27.50 -46.74 19.82
N GLY A 13 -26.61 -47.04 18.86
CA GLY A 13 -26.75 -48.20 17.97
C GLY A 13 -27.92 -48.11 16.99
N THR A 14 -28.25 -49.25 16.40
CA THR A 14 -29.32 -49.40 15.41
C THR A 14 -30.60 -49.91 16.07
N LEU A 15 -31.71 -49.19 15.89
CA LEU A 15 -33.02 -49.60 16.40
C LEU A 15 -33.52 -50.87 15.69
N GLN A 16 -34.12 -51.78 16.47
CA GLN A 16 -34.80 -52.97 15.93
C GLN A 16 -36.08 -52.60 15.17
N GLN A 17 -36.60 -53.52 14.36
CA GLN A 17 -37.74 -53.28 13.46
C GLN A 17 -39.04 -52.90 14.18
N ASP A 18 -39.23 -53.42 15.39
CA ASP A 18 -40.41 -53.28 16.24
C ASP A 18 -40.19 -52.30 17.41
N ALA A 19 -39.03 -51.62 17.46
CA ALA A 19 -38.71 -50.67 18.52
C ALA A 19 -39.80 -49.56 18.62
N PRO A 20 -40.51 -49.44 19.76
CA PRO A 20 -41.67 -48.56 19.88
C PRO A 20 -41.29 -47.06 19.88
N CYS A 21 -40.01 -46.75 20.14
CA CYS A 21 -39.45 -45.41 19.98
C CYS A 21 -39.01 -45.06 18.55
N TYR A 22 -39.23 -45.93 17.54
CA TYR A 22 -38.91 -45.57 16.16
C TYR A 22 -39.90 -44.53 15.62
N VAL A 23 -39.36 -43.38 15.20
CA VAL A 23 -40.13 -42.32 14.54
C VAL A 23 -39.97 -42.48 13.02
N GLU A 24 -41.07 -42.83 12.35
CA GLU A 24 -41.14 -42.89 10.89
C GLU A 24 -41.16 -41.47 10.31
N ARG A 25 -40.27 -41.22 9.34
CA ARG A 25 -40.09 -39.92 8.69
C ARG A 25 -40.46 -39.99 7.21
N GLN A 26 -40.49 -38.85 6.54
CA GLN A 26 -40.63 -38.83 5.07
C GLN A 26 -39.53 -39.66 4.36
N ALA A 27 -38.31 -39.68 4.90
CA ALA A 27 -37.20 -40.48 4.38
C ALA A 27 -37.46 -42.01 4.36
N ASP A 28 -38.29 -42.54 5.29
CA ASP A 28 -38.69 -43.95 5.31
C ASP A 28 -39.58 -44.34 4.12
N ARG A 29 -40.36 -43.39 3.61
CA ARG A 29 -41.21 -43.55 2.42
C ARG A 29 -40.37 -43.35 1.16
N ASP A 30 -39.64 -42.24 1.10
CA ASP A 30 -38.84 -41.87 -0.06
C ASP A 30 -37.81 -42.94 -0.44
N LEU A 31 -37.10 -43.51 0.55
CA LEU A 31 -36.12 -44.57 0.32
C LEU A 31 -36.79 -45.89 -0.09
N PHE A 32 -37.89 -46.27 0.57
CA PHE A 32 -38.60 -47.51 0.24
C PHE A 32 -39.20 -47.46 -1.17
N ASP A 33 -39.88 -46.36 -1.51
CA ASP A 33 -40.52 -46.17 -2.83
C ASP A 33 -39.49 -46.05 -3.95
N GLY A 34 -38.34 -45.40 -3.69
CA GLY A 34 -37.24 -45.32 -4.65
C GLY A 34 -36.63 -46.69 -4.95
N LEU A 35 -36.26 -47.44 -3.91
CA LEU A 35 -35.69 -48.78 -4.07
C LEU A 35 -36.68 -49.79 -4.67
N LEU A 36 -37.99 -49.65 -4.38
CA LEU A 36 -39.04 -50.47 -4.99
C LEU A 36 -39.17 -50.24 -6.51
N LYS A 37 -38.86 -49.04 -7.00
CA LYS A 37 -38.79 -48.70 -8.43
C LYS A 37 -37.44 -49.05 -9.07
N GLY A 38 -36.47 -49.53 -8.29
CA GLY A 38 -35.10 -49.78 -8.74
C GLY A 38 -34.26 -48.51 -8.92
N GLU A 39 -34.66 -47.37 -8.31
CA GLU A 39 -33.86 -46.13 -8.29
C GLU A 39 -32.60 -46.34 -7.44
N PHE A 40 -31.42 -45.99 -7.98
CA PHE A 40 -30.19 -45.96 -7.18
C PHE A 40 -30.31 -44.86 -6.11
N CYS A 41 -30.23 -45.22 -4.82
CA CYS A 41 -30.50 -44.30 -3.71
C CYS A 41 -29.27 -44.09 -2.81
N TYR A 42 -29.16 -42.93 -2.16
CA TYR A 42 -28.11 -42.73 -1.15
C TYR A 42 -28.51 -41.81 0.01
N VAL A 43 -27.95 -42.10 1.19
CA VAL A 43 -28.23 -41.43 2.48
C VAL A 43 -26.91 -40.94 3.11
N LEU A 44 -26.50 -39.73 2.73
CA LEU A 44 -25.25 -39.10 3.19
C LEU A 44 -25.54 -38.00 4.21
N THR A 45 -25.29 -38.28 5.49
CA THR A 45 -25.57 -37.35 6.59
C THR A 45 -24.71 -37.65 7.83
N SER A 46 -24.74 -36.77 8.82
CA SER A 46 -24.01 -36.89 10.09
C SER A 46 -24.28 -38.22 10.83
N ARG A 47 -23.42 -38.56 11.80
CA ARG A 47 -23.66 -39.71 12.67
C ARG A 47 -24.94 -39.54 13.48
N GLN A 48 -25.49 -40.67 13.94
CA GLN A 48 -26.64 -40.73 14.85
C GLN A 48 -27.96 -40.08 14.34
N MET A 49 -28.10 -39.90 13.02
CA MET A 49 -29.34 -39.48 12.35
C MET A 49 -30.34 -40.63 12.10
N GLY A 50 -30.01 -41.85 12.53
CA GLY A 50 -30.83 -43.04 12.31
C GLY A 50 -30.67 -43.71 10.94
N LYS A 51 -29.54 -43.49 10.23
CA LYS A 51 -29.24 -44.09 8.91
C LYS A 51 -29.43 -45.62 8.89
N SER A 52 -28.69 -46.33 9.74
CA SER A 52 -28.73 -47.79 9.79
C SER A 52 -30.08 -48.33 10.29
N SER A 53 -30.83 -47.55 11.09
CA SER A 53 -32.19 -47.92 11.51
C SER A 53 -33.20 -47.78 10.35
N LEU A 54 -33.07 -46.72 9.54
CA LEU A 54 -33.80 -46.57 8.27
C LEU A 54 -33.46 -47.71 7.30
N MET A 55 -32.19 -48.08 7.17
CA MET A 55 -31.76 -49.25 6.37
C MET A 55 -32.40 -50.54 6.86
N VAL A 56 -32.30 -50.87 8.16
CA VAL A 56 -32.87 -52.13 8.71
C VAL A 56 -34.39 -52.19 8.48
N ARG A 57 -35.13 -51.12 8.74
CA ARG A 57 -36.58 -51.10 8.47
C ARG A 57 -36.91 -51.23 6.99
N THR A 58 -36.19 -50.51 6.12
CA THR A 58 -36.42 -50.54 4.67
C THR A 58 -36.09 -51.92 4.10
N SER A 59 -34.96 -52.51 4.47
CA SER A 59 -34.57 -53.86 4.06
C SER A 59 -35.61 -54.91 4.47
N ASN A 60 -36.20 -54.81 5.67
CA ASN A 60 -37.25 -55.73 6.10
C ASN A 60 -38.59 -55.45 5.39
N LYS A 61 -38.97 -54.19 5.14
CA LYS A 61 -40.13 -53.85 4.29
C LYS A 61 -39.99 -54.45 2.87
N LEU A 62 -38.78 -54.38 2.28
CA LEU A 62 -38.47 -54.94 0.95
C LEU A 62 -38.51 -56.48 0.97
N ARG A 63 -37.94 -57.14 1.99
CA ARG A 63 -38.01 -58.60 2.17
C ARG A 63 -39.44 -59.11 2.30
N VAL A 64 -40.31 -58.39 3.02
CA VAL A 64 -41.75 -58.71 3.12
C VAL A 64 -42.47 -58.57 1.76
N LYS A 65 -41.97 -57.73 0.85
CA LYS A 65 -42.42 -57.63 -0.55
C LYS A 65 -41.79 -58.69 -1.49
N GLY A 66 -41.02 -59.63 -0.97
CA GLY A 66 -40.39 -60.70 -1.76
C GLY A 66 -39.12 -60.27 -2.53
N ILE A 67 -38.55 -59.11 -2.21
CA ILE A 67 -37.32 -58.62 -2.84
C ILE A 67 -36.10 -59.22 -2.13
N ASN A 68 -35.10 -59.67 -2.91
CA ASN A 68 -33.84 -60.15 -2.35
C ASN A 68 -33.05 -58.96 -1.80
N VAL A 69 -32.52 -59.05 -0.57
CA VAL A 69 -31.82 -57.93 0.08
C VAL A 69 -30.56 -58.39 0.81
N ALA A 70 -29.42 -57.84 0.40
CA ALA A 70 -28.14 -57.92 1.10
C ALA A 70 -27.76 -56.53 1.65
N ALA A 71 -27.10 -56.49 2.81
CA ALA A 71 -26.60 -55.27 3.45
C ALA A 71 -25.13 -55.44 3.86
N LEU A 72 -24.24 -54.72 3.19
CA LEU A 72 -22.79 -54.79 3.36
C LEU A 72 -22.33 -53.65 4.27
N ASP A 73 -22.10 -53.94 5.54
CA ASP A 73 -21.41 -53.04 6.47
C ASP A 73 -19.90 -53.12 6.22
N LEU A 74 -19.33 -52.01 5.74
CA LEU A 74 -17.90 -51.96 5.42
C LEU A 74 -17.00 -51.92 6.67
N THR A 75 -17.49 -51.45 7.83
CA THR A 75 -16.69 -51.48 9.07
C THR A 75 -16.32 -52.90 9.48
N ALA A 76 -17.22 -53.85 9.22
CA ALA A 76 -17.10 -55.23 9.61
C ALA A 76 -16.09 -56.03 8.76
N ILE A 77 -15.57 -55.46 7.67
CA ILE A 77 -14.57 -56.11 6.80
C ILE A 77 -13.15 -55.84 7.32
N GLY A 78 -12.92 -54.66 7.91
CA GLY A 78 -11.61 -54.20 8.39
C GLY A 78 -11.02 -53.09 7.51
N GLN A 79 -9.96 -52.44 8.00
CA GLN A 79 -9.35 -51.28 7.35
C GLN A 79 -7.93 -51.52 6.81
N ASN A 80 -7.21 -52.54 7.30
CA ASN A 80 -5.85 -52.86 6.86
C ASN A 80 -5.85 -54.14 6.02
N LEU A 81 -6.19 -54.00 4.74
CA LEU A 81 -6.48 -55.11 3.81
C LEU A 81 -5.86 -54.85 2.44
N THR A 82 -5.59 -55.93 1.69
CA THR A 82 -5.35 -55.82 0.25
C THR A 82 -6.69 -55.70 -0.51
N PRO A 83 -6.69 -55.20 -1.77
CA PRO A 83 -7.90 -55.20 -2.60
C PRO A 83 -8.54 -56.59 -2.72
N GLU A 84 -7.72 -57.64 -2.90
CA GLU A 84 -8.18 -59.04 -2.94
C GLU A 84 -9.01 -59.41 -1.72
N GLN A 85 -8.46 -59.21 -0.51
CA GLN A 85 -9.12 -59.52 0.76
C GLN A 85 -10.39 -58.72 0.99
N TRP A 86 -10.42 -57.46 0.53
CA TRP A 86 -11.56 -56.58 0.71
C TRP A 86 -12.74 -56.97 -0.20
N TYR A 87 -12.49 -57.22 -1.49
CA TYR A 87 -13.55 -57.66 -2.40
C TYR A 87 -14.02 -59.11 -2.14
N ASP A 88 -13.13 -60.02 -1.75
CA ASP A 88 -13.52 -61.36 -1.29
C ASP A 88 -14.38 -61.28 -0.01
N GLY A 89 -13.97 -60.45 0.95
CA GLY A 89 -14.76 -60.17 2.16
C GLY A 89 -16.15 -59.60 1.87
N LEU A 90 -16.31 -58.77 0.83
CA LEU A 90 -17.61 -58.32 0.33
C LEU A 90 -18.40 -59.48 -0.31
N ALA A 91 -17.74 -60.28 -1.15
CA ALA A 91 -18.33 -61.40 -1.89
C ALA A 91 -18.90 -62.46 -0.92
N LEU A 92 -18.11 -62.92 0.05
CA LEU A 92 -18.51 -63.88 1.07
C LEU A 92 -19.64 -63.34 1.98
N ARG A 93 -19.62 -62.05 2.33
CA ARG A 93 -20.70 -61.40 3.11
C ARG A 93 -22.02 -61.33 2.33
N LEU A 94 -21.94 -61.10 1.02
CA LEU A 94 -23.12 -61.10 0.15
C LEU A 94 -23.65 -62.53 -0.05
N GLY A 95 -22.76 -63.50 -0.32
CA GLY A 95 -23.08 -64.92 -0.39
C GLY A 95 -23.81 -65.42 0.86
N ARG A 96 -23.30 -65.09 2.06
CA ARG A 96 -23.95 -65.37 3.37
C ARG A 96 -25.40 -64.90 3.43
N GLN A 97 -25.64 -63.64 3.13
CA GLN A 97 -26.98 -63.05 3.24
C GLN A 97 -27.94 -63.57 2.17
N LEU A 98 -27.42 -63.96 1.01
CA LEU A 98 -28.19 -64.59 -0.06
C LEU A 98 -28.25 -66.11 0.04
N LYS A 99 -27.64 -66.74 1.07
CA LYS A 99 -27.47 -68.20 1.20
C LYS A 99 -26.91 -68.84 -0.08
N LEU A 100 -25.76 -68.35 -0.51
CA LEU A 100 -24.98 -68.76 -1.68
C LEU A 100 -23.47 -68.72 -1.35
N GLU A 101 -23.09 -69.15 -0.13
CA GLU A 101 -21.72 -69.01 0.37
C GLU A 101 -20.72 -69.78 -0.47
N ASP A 102 -21.02 -71.07 -0.70
CA ASP A 102 -20.17 -71.97 -1.45
C ASP A 102 -20.07 -71.53 -2.92
N GLU A 103 -21.17 -71.09 -3.57
CA GLU A 103 -21.11 -70.64 -4.96
C GLU A 103 -20.31 -69.35 -5.16
N PHE A 104 -20.29 -68.46 -4.17
CA PHE A 104 -19.47 -67.24 -4.20
C PHE A 104 -17.98 -67.57 -4.02
N ASP A 105 -17.64 -68.40 -3.05
CA ASP A 105 -16.26 -68.86 -2.78
C ASP A 105 -15.68 -69.64 -3.98
N ASP A 106 -16.45 -70.56 -4.55
CA ASP A 106 -16.09 -71.31 -5.75
C ASP A 106 -15.88 -70.38 -6.97
N PHE A 107 -16.79 -69.42 -7.18
CA PHE A 107 -16.65 -68.46 -8.27
C PHE A 107 -15.41 -67.58 -8.09
N TRP A 108 -15.11 -67.17 -6.86
CA TRP A 108 -13.95 -66.34 -6.54
C TRP A 108 -12.64 -67.03 -6.91
N LYS A 109 -12.46 -68.28 -6.45
CA LYS A 109 -11.29 -69.13 -6.72
C LYS A 109 -11.13 -69.49 -8.19
N ARG A 110 -12.22 -69.84 -8.88
CA ARG A 110 -12.16 -70.20 -10.31
C ARG A 110 -11.76 -69.03 -11.22
N ASN A 111 -11.92 -67.79 -10.76
CA ASN A 111 -11.68 -66.58 -11.55
C ASN A 111 -10.47 -65.74 -11.11
N GLU A 112 -9.52 -66.29 -10.33
CA GLU A 112 -8.33 -65.60 -9.79
C GLU A 112 -7.54 -64.74 -10.81
N ARG A 113 -7.57 -65.09 -12.10
CA ARG A 113 -6.91 -64.33 -13.18
C ARG A 113 -7.57 -62.98 -13.50
N VAL A 114 -8.78 -62.74 -13.00
CA VAL A 114 -9.58 -61.52 -13.23
C VAL A 114 -9.39 -60.57 -12.04
N SER A 115 -9.43 -59.25 -12.28
CA SER A 115 -9.24 -58.27 -11.20
C SER A 115 -10.31 -58.43 -10.09
N PRO A 116 -10.01 -58.11 -8.82
CA PRO A 116 -10.94 -58.33 -7.71
C PRO A 116 -12.27 -57.59 -7.88
N VAL A 117 -12.21 -56.36 -8.41
CA VAL A 117 -13.41 -55.56 -8.73
C VAL A 117 -14.27 -56.24 -9.79
N GLN A 118 -13.67 -56.67 -10.91
CA GLN A 118 -14.40 -57.37 -11.96
C GLN A 118 -15.00 -58.69 -11.46
N ARG A 119 -14.27 -59.46 -10.64
CA ARG A 119 -14.80 -60.69 -10.01
C ARG A 119 -16.03 -60.39 -9.15
N PHE A 120 -15.97 -59.40 -8.27
CA PHE A 120 -17.09 -59.06 -7.38
C PHE A 120 -18.36 -58.66 -8.18
N PHE A 121 -18.23 -57.77 -9.15
CA PHE A 121 -19.37 -57.33 -9.96
C PHE A 121 -19.86 -58.39 -10.96
N ALA A 122 -19.00 -59.28 -11.46
CA ALA A 122 -19.43 -60.46 -12.22
C ALA A 122 -20.22 -61.44 -11.33
N ALA A 123 -19.76 -61.72 -10.11
CA ALA A 123 -20.45 -62.61 -9.18
C ALA A 123 -21.87 -62.11 -8.81
N LEU A 124 -22.10 -60.80 -8.76
CA LEU A 124 -23.45 -60.24 -8.58
C LEU A 124 -24.41 -60.66 -9.71
N ARG A 125 -23.93 -60.73 -10.95
CA ARG A 125 -24.71 -61.15 -12.11
C ARG A 125 -24.80 -62.67 -12.21
N ASP A 126 -23.64 -63.32 -12.30
CA ASP A 126 -23.52 -64.71 -12.72
C ASP A 126 -23.78 -65.70 -11.58
N ILE A 127 -23.71 -65.25 -10.31
CA ILE A 127 -24.09 -66.03 -9.12
C ILE A 127 -25.36 -65.47 -8.47
N ALA A 128 -25.35 -64.24 -7.95
CA ALA A 128 -26.47 -63.74 -7.15
C ALA A 128 -27.77 -63.60 -7.97
N MET A 129 -27.78 -62.83 -9.08
CA MET A 129 -28.99 -62.65 -9.89
C MET A 129 -29.42 -63.93 -10.63
N ALA A 130 -28.46 -64.79 -11.01
CA ALA A 130 -28.73 -66.08 -11.66
C ALA A 130 -29.38 -67.10 -10.70
N LYS A 131 -28.97 -67.15 -9.43
CA LYS A 131 -29.48 -68.11 -8.42
C LYS A 131 -30.65 -67.57 -7.59
N ARG A 132 -30.83 -66.26 -7.50
CA ARG A 132 -31.96 -65.60 -6.81
C ARG A 132 -32.86 -64.89 -7.83
N PRO A 133 -33.98 -65.49 -8.26
CA PRO A 133 -34.91 -64.84 -9.18
C PRO A 133 -35.56 -63.60 -8.54
N GLY A 134 -35.99 -62.65 -9.38
CA GLY A 134 -36.56 -61.37 -8.97
C GLY A 134 -35.52 -60.27 -8.71
N PRO A 135 -35.94 -59.10 -8.20
CA PRO A 135 -35.04 -57.98 -7.90
C PRO A 135 -34.10 -58.27 -6.72
N LEU A 136 -32.94 -57.63 -6.74
CA LEU A 136 -31.90 -57.65 -5.71
C LEU A 136 -31.51 -56.21 -5.33
N VAL A 137 -31.70 -55.87 -4.05
CA VAL A 137 -31.22 -54.62 -3.46
C VAL A 137 -29.97 -54.89 -2.62
N VAL A 138 -28.88 -54.19 -2.93
CA VAL A 138 -27.63 -54.24 -2.17
C VAL A 138 -27.44 -52.91 -1.44
N PHE A 139 -27.66 -52.92 -0.12
CA PHE A 139 -27.26 -51.83 0.74
C PHE A 139 -25.76 -51.90 1.02
N VAL A 140 -25.09 -50.75 1.07
CA VAL A 140 -23.70 -50.60 1.51
C VAL A 140 -23.70 -49.50 2.58
N ASP A 141 -23.40 -49.84 3.83
CA ASP A 141 -23.42 -48.93 4.99
C ASP A 141 -22.01 -48.60 5.48
N GLU A 142 -21.89 -47.48 6.19
CA GLU A 142 -20.62 -46.86 6.62
C GLU A 142 -19.61 -46.74 5.46
N ILE A 143 -20.06 -46.25 4.30
CA ILE A 143 -19.20 -46.07 3.11
C ILE A 143 -18.04 -45.09 3.33
N ASP A 144 -18.07 -44.27 4.37
CA ASP A 144 -16.96 -43.40 4.75
C ASP A 144 -15.72 -44.16 5.28
N THR A 145 -15.85 -45.45 5.60
CA THR A 145 -14.70 -46.31 5.97
C THR A 145 -13.68 -46.49 4.85
N VAL A 146 -14.08 -46.35 3.58
CA VAL A 146 -13.18 -46.52 2.43
C VAL A 146 -12.02 -45.51 2.45
N ARG A 147 -12.21 -44.36 3.11
CA ARG A 147 -11.19 -43.33 3.31
C ARG A 147 -9.99 -43.81 4.15
N SER A 148 -10.18 -44.87 4.93
CA SER A 148 -9.15 -45.44 5.82
C SER A 148 -8.47 -46.68 5.24
N LEU A 149 -8.82 -47.09 4.02
CA LEU A 149 -8.18 -48.21 3.33
C LEU A 149 -6.82 -47.80 2.74
N PRO A 150 -5.82 -48.71 2.67
CA PRO A 150 -4.50 -48.41 2.10
C PRO A 150 -4.47 -48.41 0.56
N PHE A 151 -5.64 -48.43 -0.11
CA PHE A 151 -5.79 -48.45 -1.57
C PHE A 151 -7.00 -47.61 -2.02
N SER A 152 -7.05 -47.20 -3.29
CA SER A 152 -8.19 -46.42 -3.82
C SER A 152 -9.41 -47.30 -4.08
N THR A 153 -10.59 -46.81 -3.69
CA THR A 153 -11.89 -47.41 -4.01
C THR A 153 -12.63 -46.70 -5.15
N ASP A 154 -11.97 -45.83 -5.92
CA ASP A 154 -12.60 -45.13 -7.06
C ASP A 154 -13.22 -46.13 -8.07
N GLU A 155 -12.58 -47.29 -8.27
CA GLU A 155 -13.07 -48.38 -9.14
C GLU A 155 -14.36 -49.02 -8.63
N PHE A 156 -14.54 -49.16 -7.31
CA PHE A 156 -15.76 -49.72 -6.71
C PHE A 156 -16.98 -48.85 -7.01
N PHE A 157 -16.86 -47.55 -6.79
CA PHE A 157 -17.94 -46.60 -7.08
C PHE A 157 -18.21 -46.46 -8.58
N SER A 158 -17.14 -46.51 -9.40
CA SER A 158 -17.26 -46.50 -10.87
C SER A 158 -17.99 -47.75 -11.38
N ALA A 159 -17.72 -48.93 -10.81
CA ALA A 159 -18.39 -50.18 -11.18
C ALA A 159 -19.86 -50.25 -10.69
N ILE A 160 -20.20 -49.63 -9.56
CA ILE A 160 -21.61 -49.42 -9.15
C ILE A 160 -22.36 -48.59 -10.20
N ARG A 161 -21.74 -47.48 -10.67
CA ARG A 161 -22.32 -46.68 -11.75
C ARG A 161 -22.47 -47.49 -13.03
N GLU A 162 -21.47 -48.29 -13.37
CA GLU A 162 -21.50 -49.12 -14.57
C GLU A 162 -22.64 -50.14 -14.55
N CYS A 163 -22.93 -50.73 -13.39
CA CYS A 163 -24.12 -51.59 -13.23
C CYS A 163 -25.44 -50.86 -13.54
N TYR A 164 -25.52 -49.56 -13.30
CA TYR A 164 -26.68 -48.75 -13.69
C TYR A 164 -26.67 -48.44 -15.19
N ASN A 165 -25.52 -48.05 -15.76
CA ASN A 165 -25.38 -47.78 -17.21
C ASN A 165 -25.81 -49.01 -18.04
N ARG A 166 -25.32 -50.21 -17.67
CA ARG A 166 -25.58 -51.45 -18.41
C ARG A 166 -27.05 -51.87 -18.46
N ARG A 167 -27.95 -51.24 -17.69
CA ARG A 167 -29.41 -51.46 -17.77
C ARG A 167 -30.01 -51.23 -19.16
N THR A 168 -29.36 -50.43 -20.01
CA THR A 168 -29.78 -50.18 -21.40
C THR A 168 -29.34 -51.26 -22.38
N GLU A 169 -28.30 -52.03 -22.05
CA GLU A 169 -27.70 -53.05 -22.93
C GLU A 169 -28.05 -54.47 -22.49
N ASP A 170 -28.06 -54.71 -21.19
CA ASP A 170 -28.35 -55.99 -20.54
C ASP A 170 -29.50 -55.79 -19.54
N PRO A 171 -30.76 -56.13 -19.94
CA PRO A 171 -31.94 -55.91 -19.12
C PRO A 171 -31.90 -56.56 -17.73
N GLU A 172 -31.07 -57.58 -17.52
CA GLU A 172 -30.90 -58.20 -16.20
C GLU A 172 -30.42 -57.21 -15.13
N PHE A 173 -29.63 -56.20 -15.51
CA PHE A 173 -29.18 -55.17 -14.56
C PHE A 173 -30.31 -54.27 -14.03
N ASN A 174 -31.51 -54.29 -14.63
CA ASN A 174 -32.69 -53.64 -14.05
C ASN A 174 -33.12 -54.31 -12.74
N ARG A 175 -32.73 -55.58 -12.52
CA ARG A 175 -32.99 -56.31 -11.28
C ARG A 175 -32.05 -55.90 -10.15
N LEU A 176 -30.86 -55.36 -10.45
CA LEU A 176 -29.85 -54.98 -9.44
C LEU A 176 -29.97 -53.49 -9.07
N THR A 177 -30.18 -53.19 -7.80
CA THR A 177 -30.23 -51.81 -7.29
C THR A 177 -29.32 -51.66 -6.07
N PHE A 178 -28.52 -50.59 -6.03
CA PHE A 178 -27.67 -50.27 -4.89
C PHE A 178 -28.27 -49.17 -4.02
N CYS A 179 -27.97 -49.21 -2.73
CA CYS A 179 -28.24 -48.12 -1.79
C CYS A 179 -26.99 -47.82 -0.95
N LEU A 180 -26.49 -46.58 -0.97
CA LEU A 180 -25.26 -46.21 -0.26
C LEU A 180 -25.55 -45.33 0.98
N LEU A 181 -24.98 -45.66 2.14
CA LEU A 181 -25.16 -44.92 3.40
C LEU A 181 -23.81 -44.60 4.07
N GLY A 182 -23.67 -43.41 4.64
CA GLY A 182 -22.43 -43.03 5.34
C GLY A 182 -22.37 -41.58 5.83
N VAL A 183 -21.18 -41.17 6.29
CA VAL A 183 -20.84 -39.84 6.84
C VAL A 183 -19.78 -39.14 5.99
N ALA A 184 -20.06 -39.01 4.70
CA ALA A 184 -19.17 -38.46 3.69
C ALA A 184 -19.92 -37.54 2.71
N THR A 185 -19.21 -36.62 2.06
CA THR A 185 -19.68 -35.98 0.82
C THR A 185 -19.39 -36.91 -0.38
N PRO A 186 -20.04 -36.71 -1.53
CA PRO A 186 -19.63 -37.35 -2.78
C PRO A 186 -18.13 -37.19 -3.10
N SER A 187 -17.55 -36.02 -2.81
CA SER A 187 -16.14 -35.69 -3.00
C SER A 187 -15.18 -36.31 -1.98
N ASP A 188 -15.66 -36.78 -0.83
CA ASP A 188 -14.87 -37.54 0.15
C ASP A 188 -14.63 -39.00 -0.30
N LEU A 189 -15.36 -39.49 -1.31
CA LEU A 189 -15.47 -40.92 -1.65
C LEU A 189 -14.91 -41.29 -3.02
N ILE A 190 -14.89 -40.36 -3.97
CA ILE A 190 -14.35 -40.57 -5.32
C ILE A 190 -13.69 -39.31 -5.85
N ARG A 191 -12.52 -39.45 -6.48
CA ARG A 191 -11.72 -38.31 -6.97
C ARG A 191 -12.33 -37.61 -8.19
N ASP A 192 -12.78 -38.36 -9.20
CA ASP A 192 -13.50 -37.79 -10.35
C ASP A 192 -15.00 -37.77 -10.08
N THR A 193 -15.52 -36.59 -9.75
CA THR A 193 -16.94 -36.36 -9.50
C THR A 193 -17.82 -36.48 -10.76
N ARG A 194 -17.24 -36.69 -11.96
CA ARG A 194 -18.01 -36.94 -13.19
C ARG A 194 -18.33 -38.42 -13.38
N THR A 195 -17.47 -39.33 -12.93
CA THR A 195 -17.66 -40.80 -13.00
C THR A 195 -18.41 -41.36 -11.78
N THR A 196 -18.67 -40.54 -10.77
CA THR A 196 -19.37 -40.94 -9.55
C THR A 196 -20.79 -41.48 -9.80
N PRO A 197 -21.26 -42.48 -9.02
CA PRO A 197 -22.66 -42.90 -9.02
C PRO A 197 -23.60 -41.86 -8.37
N PHE A 198 -23.09 -40.92 -7.57
CA PHE A 198 -23.95 -39.91 -6.91
C PHE A 198 -24.69 -38.95 -7.86
N ASN A 199 -24.22 -38.81 -9.11
CA ASN A 199 -24.85 -37.96 -10.15
C ASN A 199 -26.09 -38.60 -10.80
N ILE A 200 -26.20 -39.92 -10.75
CA ILE A 200 -27.35 -40.70 -11.29
C ILE A 200 -28.30 -41.17 -10.18
N GLY A 201 -27.96 -40.88 -8.92
CA GLY A 201 -28.67 -41.37 -7.75
C GLY A 201 -29.64 -40.38 -7.14
N ARG A 202 -30.73 -40.90 -6.58
CA ARG A 202 -31.64 -40.16 -5.72
C ARG A 202 -31.06 -40.01 -4.32
N ARG A 203 -30.73 -38.78 -3.95
CA ARG A 203 -30.40 -38.42 -2.57
C ARG A 203 -31.66 -38.51 -1.70
N ILE A 204 -31.57 -39.20 -0.57
CA ILE A 204 -32.60 -39.23 0.45
C ILE A 204 -32.15 -38.37 1.62
N GLU A 205 -32.82 -37.24 1.85
CA GLU A 205 -32.49 -36.31 2.92
C GLU A 205 -33.01 -36.79 4.27
N LEU A 206 -32.09 -37.04 5.20
CA LEU A 206 -32.42 -37.58 6.52
C LEU A 206 -32.48 -36.46 7.56
N ASN A 207 -33.67 -35.86 7.69
CA ASN A 207 -33.93 -34.70 8.53
C ASN A 207 -34.02 -35.03 10.03
N ASP A 208 -33.90 -33.97 10.84
CA ASP A 208 -34.28 -33.94 12.26
C ASP A 208 -35.81 -34.10 12.39
N PHE A 209 -36.31 -34.65 13.51
CA PHE A 209 -37.74 -34.84 13.72
C PHE A 209 -38.49 -33.51 13.79
N THR A 210 -39.61 -33.41 13.07
CA THR A 210 -40.63 -32.39 13.34
C THR A 210 -41.38 -32.70 14.64
N GLU A 211 -42.08 -31.70 15.20
CA GLU A 211 -42.92 -31.88 16.40
C GLU A 211 -44.01 -32.95 16.19
N GLY A 212 -44.60 -32.99 14.98
CA GLY A 212 -45.60 -33.99 14.61
C GLY A 212 -45.03 -35.41 14.50
N GLU A 213 -43.88 -35.58 13.86
CA GLU A 213 -43.18 -36.88 13.78
C GLU A 213 -42.72 -37.36 15.17
N ALA A 214 -42.25 -36.46 16.02
CA ALA A 214 -41.77 -36.79 17.36
C ALA A 214 -42.88 -37.13 18.36
N ALA A 215 -44.15 -36.76 18.10
CA ALA A 215 -45.26 -36.91 19.04
C ALA A 215 -45.42 -38.32 19.68
N PRO A 216 -45.23 -39.45 18.97
CA PRO A 216 -45.30 -40.79 19.58
C PRO A 216 -44.26 -41.03 20.67
N LEU A 217 -43.13 -40.30 20.67
CA LEU A 217 -42.13 -40.38 21.73
C LEU A 217 -42.68 -39.91 23.08
N ALA A 218 -43.75 -39.11 23.15
CA ALA A 218 -44.36 -38.71 24.42
C ALA A 218 -44.91 -39.91 25.21
N ASN A 219 -45.36 -40.96 24.52
CA ASN A 219 -45.94 -42.16 25.14
C ASN A 219 -44.95 -42.90 26.04
N GLY A 220 -43.66 -42.86 25.72
CA GLY A 220 -42.60 -43.49 26.51
C GLY A 220 -42.24 -42.75 27.79
N LEU A 221 -42.66 -41.49 27.98
CA LEU A 221 -42.23 -40.66 29.12
C LEU A 221 -42.86 -41.11 30.45
N GLY A 222 -43.89 -41.95 30.43
CA GLY A 222 -44.56 -42.43 31.64
C GLY A 222 -45.21 -41.31 32.45
N ARG A 223 -45.93 -40.39 31.79
CA ARG A 223 -46.67 -39.26 32.40
C ARG A 223 -48.06 -39.14 31.78
N GLU A 224 -48.96 -38.38 32.43
CA GLU A 224 -50.23 -37.99 31.83
C GLU A 224 -50.01 -37.33 30.46
N PRO A 225 -50.81 -37.63 29.40
CA PRO A 225 -50.58 -37.12 28.05
C PRO A 225 -50.32 -35.61 27.93
N ARG A 226 -51.01 -34.77 28.73
CA ARG A 226 -50.81 -33.31 28.74
C ARG A 226 -49.45 -32.90 29.30
N ILE A 227 -48.94 -33.62 30.29
CA ILE A 227 -47.62 -33.40 30.88
C ILE A 227 -46.55 -33.94 29.91
N ALA A 228 -46.75 -35.16 29.39
CA ALA A 228 -45.84 -35.79 28.43
C ALA A 228 -45.62 -34.91 27.17
N ALA A 229 -46.69 -34.31 26.64
CA ALA A 229 -46.60 -33.38 25.50
C ALA A 229 -45.75 -32.14 25.82
N LYS A 230 -45.96 -31.49 26.99
CA LYS A 230 -45.16 -30.32 27.42
C LYS A 230 -43.70 -30.66 27.72
N LEU A 231 -43.44 -31.87 28.23
CA LEU A 231 -42.07 -32.36 28.42
C LEU A 231 -41.39 -32.59 27.07
N LEU A 232 -42.08 -33.23 26.12
CA LEU A 232 -41.56 -33.44 24.76
C LEU A 232 -41.31 -32.11 24.04
N GLU A 233 -42.22 -31.14 24.14
CA GLU A 233 -42.03 -29.77 23.63
C GLU A 233 -40.73 -29.15 24.18
N ARG A 234 -40.47 -29.31 25.49
CA ARG A 234 -39.23 -28.80 26.10
C ARG A 234 -37.98 -29.60 25.69
N ILE A 235 -38.11 -30.89 25.43
CA ILE A 235 -37.03 -31.72 24.86
C ILE A 235 -36.69 -31.21 23.46
N LEU A 236 -37.69 -31.04 22.60
CA LEU A 236 -37.52 -30.53 21.23
C LEU A 236 -37.01 -29.08 21.21
N TYR A 237 -37.34 -28.25 22.20
CA TYR A 237 -36.70 -26.95 22.39
C TYR A 237 -35.16 -27.07 22.50
N TRP A 238 -34.65 -28.05 23.24
CA TRP A 238 -33.20 -28.25 23.39
C TRP A 238 -32.55 -28.93 22.19
N THR A 239 -33.14 -30.05 21.75
CA THR A 239 -32.57 -30.97 20.76
C THR A 239 -32.89 -30.59 19.32
N ASN A 240 -33.92 -29.75 19.12
CA ASN A 240 -34.47 -29.35 17.82
C ASN A 240 -34.71 -30.56 16.91
N GLY A 241 -35.27 -31.64 17.47
CA GLY A 241 -35.61 -32.86 16.75
C GLY A 241 -34.45 -33.79 16.42
N HIS A 242 -33.20 -33.46 16.77
CA HIS A 242 -32.05 -34.31 16.45
C HIS A 242 -32.24 -35.73 17.04
N PRO A 243 -32.25 -36.82 16.24
CA PRO A 243 -32.78 -38.11 16.67
C PRO A 243 -32.18 -38.68 17.96
N TYR A 244 -30.85 -38.81 18.03
CA TYR A 244 -30.17 -39.34 19.21
C TYR A 244 -30.38 -38.48 20.46
N LEU A 245 -30.06 -37.19 20.40
CA LEU A 245 -30.24 -36.25 21.53
C LEU A 245 -31.69 -36.24 22.03
N THR A 246 -32.67 -36.29 21.12
CA THR A 246 -34.10 -36.35 21.47
C THR A 246 -34.41 -37.63 22.24
N GLN A 247 -34.07 -38.81 21.72
CA GLN A 247 -34.31 -40.05 22.46
C GLN A 247 -33.51 -40.14 23.75
N ARG A 248 -32.28 -39.62 23.78
CA ARG A 248 -31.42 -39.63 24.97
C ARG A 248 -31.96 -38.76 26.10
N LEU A 249 -32.50 -37.60 25.77
CA LEU A 249 -33.16 -36.74 26.77
C LEU A 249 -34.55 -37.27 27.15
N CYS A 250 -35.31 -37.85 26.22
CA CYS A 250 -36.57 -38.55 26.54
C CYS A 250 -36.35 -39.71 27.52
N GLN A 251 -35.33 -40.54 27.29
CA GLN A 251 -34.97 -41.65 28.18
C GLN A 251 -34.68 -41.14 29.59
N ALA A 252 -33.82 -40.14 29.74
CA ALA A 252 -33.49 -39.58 31.05
C ALA A 252 -34.70 -38.95 31.77
N VAL A 253 -35.65 -38.37 31.03
CA VAL A 253 -36.92 -37.86 31.59
C VAL A 253 -37.84 -39.00 32.02
N ALA A 254 -37.85 -40.13 31.30
CA ALA A 254 -38.60 -41.31 31.71
C ALA A 254 -37.99 -41.98 32.96
N ASP A 255 -36.65 -42.06 33.02
CA ASP A 255 -35.90 -42.63 34.15
C ASP A 255 -36.05 -41.81 35.44
N ASP A 256 -36.17 -40.47 35.36
CA ASP A 256 -36.44 -39.59 36.51
C ASP A 256 -37.95 -39.25 36.62
N ALA A 257 -38.68 -40.11 37.35
CA ALA A 257 -40.10 -39.95 37.67
C ALA A 257 -40.48 -38.57 38.27
N GLY A 258 -39.53 -37.87 38.91
CA GLY A 258 -39.74 -36.54 39.48
C GLY A 258 -39.86 -35.42 38.43
N VAL A 259 -39.47 -35.66 37.18
CA VAL A 259 -39.61 -34.68 36.10
C VAL A 259 -41.06 -34.63 35.60
N THR A 260 -41.76 -33.56 35.98
CA THR A 260 -43.15 -33.24 35.59
C THR A 260 -43.29 -31.84 34.99
N SER A 261 -42.21 -31.05 34.92
CA SER A 261 -42.19 -29.68 34.42
C SER A 261 -41.01 -29.40 33.47
N PRO A 262 -41.10 -28.37 32.61
CA PRO A 262 -40.01 -27.96 31.71
C PRO A 262 -38.66 -27.72 32.40
N GLY A 263 -38.65 -27.17 33.63
CA GLY A 263 -37.41 -26.95 34.40
C GLY A 263 -36.71 -28.25 34.82
N GLY A 264 -37.47 -29.34 34.98
CA GLY A 264 -36.89 -30.66 35.21
C GLY A 264 -36.13 -31.20 33.98
N VAL A 265 -36.63 -30.90 32.77
CA VAL A 265 -35.96 -31.22 31.50
C VAL A 265 -34.68 -30.39 31.34
N ASP A 266 -34.73 -29.09 31.69
CA ASP A 266 -33.56 -28.20 31.63
C ASP A 266 -32.41 -28.72 32.49
N ARG A 267 -32.69 -29.08 33.74
CA ARG A 267 -31.72 -29.69 34.68
C ARG A 267 -31.10 -30.98 34.13
N LEU A 268 -31.91 -31.86 33.53
CA LEU A 268 -31.40 -33.10 32.92
C LEU A 268 -30.54 -32.81 31.69
N CYS A 269 -30.96 -31.89 30.82
CA CYS A 269 -30.19 -31.47 29.64
C CYS A 269 -28.83 -30.86 30.06
N GLU A 270 -28.81 -30.05 31.11
CA GLU A 270 -27.58 -29.47 31.65
C GLU A 270 -26.62 -30.54 32.17
N GLY A 271 -27.11 -31.49 32.97
CA GLY A 271 -26.32 -32.60 33.48
C GLY A 271 -25.76 -33.49 32.37
N LEU A 272 -26.60 -33.86 31.39
CA LEU A 272 -26.29 -34.83 30.32
C LEU A 272 -25.40 -34.30 29.21
N PHE A 273 -25.47 -33.01 28.88
CA PHE A 273 -24.79 -32.48 27.69
C PHE A 273 -23.95 -31.22 27.96
N LEU A 274 -24.36 -30.36 28.90
CA LEU A 274 -23.75 -29.03 29.07
C LEU A 274 -22.64 -29.00 30.14
N SER A 275 -22.69 -29.91 31.12
CA SER A 275 -21.66 -30.05 32.15
C SER A 275 -20.29 -30.41 31.56
N HIS A 276 -19.19 -29.98 32.19
CA HIS A 276 -17.83 -30.23 31.67
C HIS A 276 -17.56 -31.73 31.47
N ARG A 277 -18.04 -32.58 32.39
CA ARG A 277 -17.90 -34.03 32.33
C ARG A 277 -18.73 -34.68 31.21
N ALA A 278 -19.87 -34.10 30.86
CA ALA A 278 -20.72 -34.56 29.76
C ALA A 278 -20.05 -34.32 28.39
N ARG A 279 -19.48 -33.12 28.19
CA ARG A 279 -18.79 -32.72 26.93
C ARG A 279 -17.60 -33.62 26.56
N GLU A 280 -17.12 -34.43 27.49
CA GLU A 280 -15.99 -35.36 27.34
C GLU A 280 -16.40 -36.84 27.30
N ARG A 281 -17.69 -37.15 27.46
CA ARG A 281 -18.20 -38.53 27.58
C ARG A 281 -19.36 -38.87 26.64
N ASP A 282 -20.08 -37.88 26.14
CA ASP A 282 -21.14 -38.10 25.17
C ASP A 282 -20.54 -38.35 23.77
N ASP A 283 -20.83 -39.51 23.18
CA ASP A 283 -20.28 -39.94 21.89
C ASP A 283 -20.65 -38.99 20.73
N ASN A 284 -21.80 -38.32 20.81
CA ASN A 284 -22.20 -37.32 19.82
C ASN A 284 -21.29 -36.10 19.91
N LEU A 285 -21.17 -35.52 21.10
CA LEU A 285 -20.38 -34.32 21.33
C LEU A 285 -18.90 -34.56 21.05
N LEU A 286 -18.38 -35.74 21.42
CA LEU A 286 -17.05 -36.20 21.06
C LEU A 286 -16.88 -36.28 19.54
N PHE A 287 -17.79 -36.95 18.82
CA PHE A 287 -17.70 -37.04 17.35
C PHE A 287 -17.73 -35.67 16.67
N VAL A 288 -18.65 -34.78 17.06
CA VAL A 288 -18.74 -33.40 16.55
C VAL A 288 -17.41 -32.68 16.79
N ARG A 289 -16.87 -32.76 18.02
CA ARG A 289 -15.59 -32.13 18.40
C ARG A 289 -14.42 -32.65 17.57
N GLU A 290 -14.21 -33.96 17.55
CA GLU A 290 -13.07 -34.55 16.84
C GLU A 290 -13.16 -34.31 15.33
N ARG A 291 -14.34 -34.33 14.71
CA ARG A 291 -14.50 -34.05 13.27
C ARG A 291 -14.26 -32.58 12.91
N LEU A 292 -14.47 -31.64 13.85
CA LEU A 292 -14.09 -30.24 13.65
C LEU A 292 -12.58 -30.03 13.88
N LEU A 293 -11.99 -30.63 14.92
CA LEU A 293 -10.60 -30.38 15.31
C LEU A 293 -9.56 -31.17 14.49
N ARG A 294 -9.91 -32.37 14.00
CA ARG A 294 -9.02 -33.23 13.19
C ARG A 294 -9.29 -33.16 11.70
N SER A 295 -9.98 -32.12 11.22
CA SER A 295 -10.13 -31.91 9.78
C SER A 295 -8.76 -31.62 9.15
N GLU A 296 -8.46 -32.26 8.02
CA GLU A 296 -7.26 -32.02 7.20
C GLU A 296 -7.24 -30.61 6.57
N THR A 297 -8.36 -29.88 6.65
CA THR A 297 -8.50 -28.50 6.16
C THR A 297 -7.99 -27.46 7.17
N GLU A 298 -7.86 -26.20 6.73
CA GLU A 298 -7.48 -25.08 7.60
C GLU A 298 -8.46 -24.86 8.77
N LEU A 299 -8.12 -25.42 9.95
CA LEU A 299 -8.92 -25.38 11.18
C LEU A 299 -9.37 -23.97 11.59
N ALA A 300 -8.49 -22.98 11.40
CA ALA A 300 -8.76 -21.58 11.67
C ALA A 300 -9.94 -21.03 10.84
N SER A 301 -9.98 -21.38 9.54
CA SER A 301 -11.05 -20.98 8.62
C SER A 301 -12.36 -21.73 8.90
N LEU A 302 -12.29 -23.02 9.24
CA LEU A 302 -13.45 -23.82 9.65
C LEU A 302 -14.11 -23.25 10.92
N LEU A 303 -13.33 -23.00 11.98
CA LEU A 303 -13.83 -22.42 13.24
C LEU A 303 -14.33 -20.98 13.04
N SER A 304 -13.70 -20.20 12.17
CA SER A 304 -14.17 -18.84 11.81
C SER A 304 -15.47 -18.86 11.00
N LEU A 305 -15.70 -19.88 10.17
CA LEU A 305 -16.99 -20.07 9.50
C LEU A 305 -18.07 -20.49 10.50
N TYR A 306 -17.76 -21.42 11.41
CA TYR A 306 -18.68 -21.82 12.46
C TYR A 306 -19.08 -20.63 13.36
N GLU A 307 -18.15 -19.76 13.75
CA GLU A 307 -18.46 -18.55 14.53
C GLU A 307 -19.41 -17.59 13.78
N LYS A 308 -19.34 -17.51 12.44
CA LYS A 308 -20.32 -16.75 11.63
C LYS A 308 -21.71 -17.38 11.72
N VAL A 309 -21.81 -18.70 11.59
CA VAL A 309 -23.08 -19.46 11.71
C VAL A 309 -23.66 -19.33 13.14
N ARG A 310 -22.82 -19.44 14.17
CA ARG A 310 -23.18 -19.29 15.59
C ARG A 310 -23.64 -17.86 15.92
N ALA A 311 -23.08 -16.86 15.25
CA ALA A 311 -23.52 -15.46 15.33
C ALA A 311 -24.72 -15.12 14.41
N ALA A 312 -25.45 -16.13 13.91
CA ALA A 312 -26.61 -16.01 13.04
C ALA A 312 -26.37 -15.18 11.75
N LYS A 313 -25.11 -15.10 11.28
CA LYS A 313 -24.80 -14.48 9.99
C LYS A 313 -25.22 -15.42 8.86
N ARG A 314 -25.76 -14.86 7.77
CA ARG A 314 -26.20 -15.63 6.59
C ARG A 314 -24.99 -16.26 5.90
N VAL A 315 -24.74 -17.53 6.16
CA VAL A 315 -23.77 -18.38 5.47
C VAL A 315 -24.54 -19.33 4.57
N ARG A 316 -24.36 -19.25 3.25
CA ARG A 316 -25.07 -20.10 2.28
C ARG A 316 -24.50 -21.52 2.31
N ASP A 317 -25.36 -22.53 2.15
CA ASP A 317 -24.92 -23.90 1.89
C ASP A 317 -24.60 -24.03 0.39
N GLU A 318 -23.32 -24.11 0.05
CA GLU A 318 -22.83 -24.27 -1.32
C GLU A 318 -21.92 -25.49 -1.35
N GLU A 319 -22.15 -26.44 -2.27
CA GLU A 319 -21.43 -27.73 -2.28
C GLU A 319 -19.94 -27.59 -2.59
N THR A 320 -19.53 -26.48 -3.22
CA THR A 320 -18.14 -26.10 -3.45
C THR A 320 -17.42 -25.64 -2.18
N ASN A 321 -18.16 -25.29 -1.12
CA ASN A 321 -17.58 -24.83 0.14
C ASN A 321 -17.29 -26.02 1.06
N VAL A 322 -16.04 -26.51 1.00
CA VAL A 322 -15.56 -27.66 1.79
C VAL A 322 -15.84 -27.48 3.29
N PHE A 323 -15.67 -26.27 3.84
CA PHE A 323 -15.96 -25.99 5.25
C PHE A 323 -17.45 -26.12 5.59
N ALA A 324 -18.34 -25.68 4.71
CA ALA A 324 -19.79 -25.89 4.88
C ALA A 324 -20.14 -27.38 4.91
N GLY A 325 -19.55 -28.18 4.01
CA GLY A 325 -19.67 -29.63 4.00
C GLY A 325 -19.20 -30.29 5.31
N ILE A 326 -18.07 -29.85 5.86
CA ILE A 326 -17.55 -30.35 7.16
C ILE A 326 -18.50 -29.99 8.31
N LEU A 327 -19.00 -28.75 8.38
CA LEU A 327 -19.98 -28.35 9.41
C LEU A 327 -21.26 -29.20 9.33
N ARG A 328 -21.77 -29.48 8.12
CA ARG A 328 -22.93 -30.33 7.89
C ARG A 328 -22.69 -31.79 8.31
N LEU A 329 -21.55 -32.38 7.93
CA LEU A 329 -21.22 -33.78 8.24
C LEU A 329 -20.79 -34.03 9.68
N SER A 330 -20.21 -33.04 10.36
CA SER A 330 -20.02 -33.09 11.83
C SER A 330 -21.36 -33.21 12.56
N GLY A 331 -22.45 -32.71 11.96
CA GLY A 331 -23.77 -32.62 12.57
C GLY A 331 -24.01 -31.32 13.33
N ILE A 332 -22.99 -30.47 13.54
CA ILE A 332 -23.12 -29.22 14.33
C ILE A 332 -24.06 -28.19 13.67
N ALA A 333 -24.16 -28.22 12.34
CA ALA A 333 -24.99 -27.34 11.53
C ALA A 333 -26.03 -28.11 10.73
N ARG A 334 -27.15 -27.43 10.42
CA ARG A 334 -28.18 -27.86 9.47
C ARG A 334 -28.43 -26.78 8.43
N VAL A 335 -29.07 -27.15 7.33
CA VAL A 335 -29.51 -26.21 6.29
C VAL A 335 -30.95 -25.76 6.59
N VAL A 336 -31.19 -24.45 6.57
CA VAL A 336 -32.52 -23.84 6.68
C VAL A 336 -32.63 -22.79 5.57
N ASN A 337 -33.58 -22.97 4.65
CA ASN A 337 -33.82 -22.06 3.51
C ASN A 337 -32.54 -21.76 2.69
N GLY A 338 -31.66 -22.75 2.51
CA GLY A 338 -30.39 -22.61 1.78
C GLY A 338 -29.24 -21.98 2.58
N TYR A 339 -29.40 -21.74 3.89
CA TYR A 339 -28.35 -21.20 4.76
C TYR A 339 -28.01 -22.17 5.90
N LEU A 340 -26.75 -22.18 6.32
CA LEU A 340 -26.31 -22.89 7.51
C LEU A 340 -26.82 -22.21 8.78
N ALA A 341 -27.36 -23.00 9.69
CA ALA A 341 -27.72 -22.61 11.05
C ALA A 341 -27.15 -23.65 12.04
N VAL A 342 -26.83 -23.23 13.28
CA VAL A 342 -26.48 -24.17 14.35
C VAL A 342 -27.67 -25.10 14.59
N ARG A 343 -27.42 -26.41 14.63
CA ARG A 343 -28.49 -27.41 14.49
C ARG A 343 -29.47 -27.45 15.66
N ASN A 344 -29.00 -27.21 16.88
CA ASN A 344 -29.82 -27.20 18.09
C ASN A 344 -29.17 -26.35 19.20
N ARG A 345 -29.89 -26.18 20.32
CA ARG A 345 -29.46 -25.33 21.44
C ARG A 345 -28.33 -25.96 22.26
N ILE A 346 -28.29 -27.29 22.34
CA ILE A 346 -27.21 -28.04 23.00
C ILE A 346 -25.87 -27.72 22.34
N TYR A 347 -25.76 -27.88 21.02
CA TYR A 347 -24.53 -27.59 20.28
C TYR A 347 -24.13 -26.11 20.39
N ALA A 348 -25.08 -25.18 20.36
CA ALA A 348 -24.80 -23.75 20.50
C ALA A 348 -24.19 -23.35 21.87
N GLN A 349 -24.39 -24.17 22.91
CA GLN A 349 -23.86 -23.96 24.26
C GLN A 349 -22.63 -24.83 24.59
N VAL A 350 -22.53 -26.03 23.98
CA VAL A 350 -21.34 -26.88 24.08
C VAL A 350 -20.18 -26.28 23.29
N PHE A 351 -20.43 -25.92 22.04
CA PHE A 351 -19.47 -25.32 21.11
C PHE A 351 -19.66 -23.79 21.08
N ASP A 352 -19.57 -23.17 22.26
CA ASP A 352 -19.77 -21.73 22.43
C ASP A 352 -18.57 -20.91 21.93
N ARG A 353 -18.63 -19.57 22.10
CA ARG A 353 -17.52 -18.68 21.73
C ARG A 353 -16.23 -19.02 22.47
N LYS A 354 -16.33 -19.45 23.73
CA LYS A 354 -15.15 -19.78 24.55
C LYS A 354 -14.47 -21.04 24.00
N TRP A 355 -15.25 -22.06 23.64
CA TRP A 355 -14.75 -23.25 22.96
C TRP A 355 -14.09 -22.90 21.62
N VAL A 356 -14.75 -22.11 20.77
CA VAL A 356 -14.18 -21.67 19.46
C VAL A 356 -12.83 -20.95 19.65
N VAL A 357 -12.74 -20.03 20.62
CA VAL A 357 -11.51 -19.29 20.91
C VAL A 357 -10.42 -20.20 21.50
N ALA A 358 -10.78 -21.12 22.40
CA ALA A 358 -9.84 -22.07 23.00
C ALA A 358 -9.32 -23.11 22.00
N SER A 359 -10.11 -23.46 20.99
CA SER A 359 -9.75 -24.38 19.90
C SER A 359 -9.04 -23.71 18.72
N MET A 360 -8.94 -22.39 18.70
CA MET A 360 -8.32 -21.66 17.59
C MET A 360 -6.78 -21.74 17.66
N PRO A 361 -6.07 -22.04 16.56
CA PRO A 361 -4.60 -22.05 16.55
C PRO A 361 -3.98 -20.73 17.03
N ASN A 362 -2.99 -20.82 17.92
CA ASN A 362 -2.34 -19.68 18.59
C ASN A 362 -1.80 -18.61 17.63
N GLN A 363 -1.38 -18.98 16.41
CA GLN A 363 -0.88 -18.05 15.40
C GLN A 363 -2.01 -17.16 14.83
N GLU A 364 -3.19 -17.73 14.55
CA GLU A 364 -4.33 -16.95 14.04
C GLU A 364 -4.92 -16.04 15.12
N LEU A 365 -4.93 -16.48 16.39
CA LEU A 365 -5.30 -15.63 17.53
C LEU A 365 -4.41 -14.38 17.64
N ARG A 366 -3.11 -14.48 17.30
CA ARG A 366 -2.20 -13.33 17.22
C ARG A 366 -2.55 -12.45 16.01
N ARG A 367 -2.71 -13.06 14.83
CA ARG A 367 -3.08 -12.35 13.58
C ARG A 367 -4.36 -11.53 13.71
N GLN A 368 -5.42 -12.09 14.32
CA GLN A 368 -6.69 -11.36 14.53
C GLN A 368 -6.52 -10.20 15.52
N ARG A 369 -5.73 -10.37 16.60
CA ARG A 369 -5.42 -9.29 17.54
C ARG A 369 -4.59 -8.18 16.87
N GLU A 370 -3.65 -8.52 16.00
CA GLU A 370 -2.86 -7.56 15.23
C GLU A 370 -3.71 -6.84 14.17
N ALA A 371 -4.59 -7.53 13.48
CA ALA A 371 -5.55 -6.92 12.55
C ALA A 371 -6.49 -5.94 13.26
N PHE A 372 -6.99 -6.30 14.44
CA PHE A 372 -7.81 -5.42 15.28
C PHE A 372 -7.03 -4.18 15.76
N ARG A 373 -5.79 -4.36 16.24
CA ARG A 373 -4.89 -3.24 16.62
C ARG A 373 -4.59 -2.32 15.44
N LYS A 374 -4.28 -2.87 14.25
CA LYS A 374 -4.06 -2.11 13.01
C LYS A 374 -5.33 -1.36 12.58
N GLY A 375 -6.51 -1.94 12.79
CA GLY A 375 -7.81 -1.27 12.57
C GLY A 375 -8.02 -0.05 13.47
N ILE A 376 -7.76 -0.19 14.78
CA ILE A 376 -7.83 0.93 15.74
C ILE A 376 -6.83 2.04 15.36
N LEU A 377 -5.58 1.69 15.04
CA LEU A 377 -4.55 2.66 14.63
C LEU A 377 -5.00 3.50 13.40
N ARG A 378 -5.60 2.85 12.40
CA ARG A 378 -6.13 3.52 11.20
C ARG A 378 -7.27 4.48 11.53
N GLY A 379 -8.17 4.13 12.46
CA GLY A 379 -9.25 5.01 12.91
C GLY A 379 -8.72 6.28 13.60
N VAL A 380 -7.72 6.15 14.47
CA VAL A 380 -7.08 7.28 15.16
C VAL A 380 -6.34 8.19 14.18
N ALA A 381 -5.63 7.61 13.20
CA ALA A 381 -4.97 8.38 12.15
C ALA A 381 -5.96 9.23 11.33
N PHE A 382 -7.11 8.66 10.96
CA PHE A 382 -8.15 9.37 10.20
C PHE A 382 -8.74 10.56 10.96
N ALA A 383 -9.04 10.39 12.25
CA ALA A 383 -9.52 11.47 13.11
C ALA A 383 -8.48 12.60 13.26
N THR A 384 -7.20 12.24 13.38
CA THR A 384 -6.10 13.20 13.47
C THR A 384 -5.95 14.01 12.19
N ILE A 385 -6.05 13.37 11.02
CA ILE A 385 -6.00 14.04 9.70
C ILE A 385 -7.14 15.07 9.56
N LEU A 386 -8.36 14.75 9.99
CA LEU A 386 -9.49 15.69 9.91
C LEU A 386 -9.31 16.92 10.81
N VAL A 387 -8.76 16.76 12.02
CA VAL A 387 -8.46 17.89 12.93
C VAL A 387 -7.32 18.75 12.36
N LEU A 388 -6.28 18.13 11.79
CA LEU A 388 -5.20 18.85 11.12
C LEU A 388 -5.68 19.59 9.88
N ALA A 389 -6.56 18.99 9.06
CA ALA A 389 -7.15 19.64 7.90
C ALA A 389 -8.01 20.85 8.31
N GLY A 390 -8.89 20.71 9.31
CA GLY A 390 -9.73 21.82 9.79
C GLY A 390 -8.92 22.99 10.37
N THR A 391 -7.87 22.70 11.16
CA THR A 391 -6.97 23.74 11.70
C THR A 391 -6.12 24.39 10.61
N PHE A 392 -5.68 23.64 9.60
CA PHE A 392 -4.98 24.17 8.43
C PHE A 392 -5.87 25.08 7.59
N SER A 393 -7.10 24.66 7.26
CA SER A 393 -8.08 25.48 6.53
C SER A 393 -8.41 26.79 7.23
N PHE A 394 -8.58 26.78 8.55
CA PHE A 394 -8.83 28.01 9.33
C PHE A 394 -7.64 28.97 9.28
N ARG A 395 -6.41 28.46 9.42
CA ARG A 395 -5.18 29.27 9.25
C ARG A 395 -5.07 29.85 7.84
N TRP A 396 -5.33 29.03 6.83
CA TRP A 396 -5.23 29.40 5.41
C TRP A 396 -6.21 30.52 5.04
N VAL A 397 -7.48 30.43 5.46
CA VAL A 397 -8.49 31.49 5.21
C VAL A 397 -8.08 32.80 5.87
N ARG A 398 -7.66 32.77 7.14
CA ARG A 398 -7.24 33.98 7.86
C ARG A 398 -6.06 34.66 7.17
N GLN A 399 -5.03 33.89 6.83
CA GLN A 399 -3.84 34.41 6.15
C GLN A 399 -4.18 34.99 4.77
N ARG A 400 -5.11 34.37 4.04
CA ARG A 400 -5.56 34.85 2.73
C ARG A 400 -6.26 36.21 2.78
N ILE A 401 -7.03 36.49 3.84
CA ILE A 401 -7.66 37.81 4.06
C ILE A 401 -6.59 38.87 4.39
N GLU A 402 -5.61 38.51 5.20
CA GLU A 402 -4.50 39.40 5.59
C GLU A 402 -3.60 39.74 4.37
N ASP A 403 -3.36 38.77 3.46
CA ASP A 403 -2.64 38.95 2.18
C ASP A 403 -3.37 39.92 1.22
N LEU A 404 -4.71 39.84 1.13
CA LEU A 404 -5.51 40.68 0.23
C LEU A 404 -5.47 42.16 0.62
N GLN A 405 -5.55 42.47 1.91
CA GLN A 405 -5.36 43.85 2.42
C GLN A 405 -3.95 44.38 2.09
N ALA A 406 -2.95 43.50 2.23
CA ALA A 406 -1.56 43.76 1.91
C ALA A 406 -1.36 44.13 0.41
N GLN A 407 -2.01 43.41 -0.50
CA GLN A 407 -1.94 43.68 -1.94
C GLN A 407 -2.63 45.01 -2.32
N LEU A 408 -3.76 45.36 -1.69
CA LEU A 408 -4.44 46.64 -1.89
C LEU A 408 -3.57 47.83 -1.45
N ALA A 409 -2.82 47.70 -0.35
CA ALA A 409 -1.90 48.75 0.12
C ALA A 409 -0.77 49.04 -0.89
N ILE A 410 -0.22 48.01 -1.55
CA ILE A 410 0.79 48.16 -2.61
C ILE A 410 0.19 48.87 -3.83
N GLN A 411 -1.03 48.54 -4.23
CA GLN A 411 -1.70 49.17 -5.38
C GLN A 411 -2.03 50.65 -5.13
N ASN A 412 -2.43 51.00 -3.90
CA ASN A 412 -2.82 52.36 -3.55
C ASN A 412 -1.63 53.34 -3.46
N LEU A 413 -0.40 52.87 -3.20
CA LEU A 413 0.75 53.76 -3.00
C LEU A 413 1.06 54.62 -4.23
N GLY A 414 1.03 54.04 -5.42
CA GLY A 414 1.23 54.79 -6.66
C GLY A 414 0.17 55.88 -6.92
N ALA A 415 -1.02 55.77 -6.31
CA ALA A 415 -2.06 56.78 -6.40
C ALA A 415 -1.82 57.99 -5.46
N VAL A 416 -1.16 57.78 -4.31
CA VAL A 416 -0.83 58.86 -3.34
C VAL A 416 0.08 59.93 -3.97
N TYR A 417 0.96 59.52 -4.88
CA TYR A 417 1.90 60.39 -5.59
C TYR A 417 1.44 60.76 -7.02
N ALA A 418 0.23 60.37 -7.43
CA ALA A 418 -0.31 60.73 -8.73
C ALA A 418 -0.68 62.24 -8.78
N GLY A 419 -0.32 62.92 -9.88
CA GLY A 419 -0.61 64.36 -10.04
C GLY A 419 0.27 65.30 -9.22
N LEU A 420 1.37 64.80 -8.63
CA LEU A 420 2.34 65.59 -7.86
C LEU A 420 2.99 66.69 -8.73
N LYS A 421 2.87 67.94 -8.28
CA LYS A 421 3.47 69.15 -8.86
C LYS A 421 4.72 69.59 -8.10
N SER A 422 4.68 69.50 -6.77
CA SER A 422 5.80 69.81 -5.89
C SER A 422 5.94 68.81 -4.74
N TYR A 423 7.14 68.67 -4.17
CA TYR A 423 7.45 67.76 -3.06
C TYR A 423 8.52 68.35 -2.14
N GLU A 424 8.29 68.30 -0.84
CA GLU A 424 9.27 68.68 0.19
C GLU A 424 9.41 67.53 1.21
N ASP A 425 10.63 67.19 1.60
CA ASP A 425 10.88 66.22 2.67
C ASP A 425 12.24 66.43 3.36
N HIS A 426 12.32 65.96 4.60
CA HIS A 426 13.52 65.84 5.41
C HIS A 426 13.69 64.39 5.84
N ALA A 427 14.82 63.76 5.50
CA ALA A 427 15.08 62.37 5.79
C ALA A 427 16.40 62.17 6.56
N VAL A 428 16.41 61.18 7.45
CA VAL A 428 17.62 60.70 8.13
C VAL A 428 18.12 59.47 7.39
N ILE A 429 19.31 59.58 6.78
CA ILE A 429 19.96 58.46 6.08
C ILE A 429 21.01 57.85 7.01
N ARG A 430 20.97 56.54 7.19
CA ARG A 430 21.94 55.75 7.96
C ARG A 430 22.49 54.63 7.09
N ALA A 431 23.79 54.62 6.84
CA ALA A 431 24.45 53.50 6.17
C ALA A 431 25.23 52.64 7.18
N ASP A 432 25.06 51.33 7.10
CA ASP A 432 25.78 50.32 7.87
C ASP A 432 26.67 49.54 6.91
N ILE A 433 27.98 49.82 6.97
CA ILE A 433 28.97 49.38 5.99
C ILE A 433 29.89 48.35 6.64
N HIS A 434 29.91 47.13 6.11
CA HIS A 434 30.79 46.05 6.59
C HIS A 434 31.98 45.94 5.65
N MET A 435 33.17 46.10 6.20
CA MET A 435 34.45 46.00 5.49
C MET A 435 35.25 44.80 6.05
N GLN A 436 36.38 44.47 5.42
CA GLN A 436 37.28 43.46 5.98
C GLN A 436 37.86 43.93 7.32
N GLY A 437 37.34 43.37 8.42
CA GLY A 437 37.81 43.64 9.79
C GLY A 437 37.13 44.81 10.51
N ALA A 438 36.19 45.53 9.89
CA ALA A 438 35.51 46.68 10.50
C ALA A 438 34.05 46.81 10.09
N ARG A 439 33.20 47.32 10.98
CA ARG A 439 31.83 47.79 10.71
C ARG A 439 31.79 49.29 10.96
N VAL A 440 31.45 50.07 9.95
CA VAL A 440 31.31 51.53 10.03
C VAL A 440 29.85 51.88 9.85
N VAL A 441 29.27 52.51 10.87
CA VAL A 441 27.95 53.11 10.81
C VAL A 441 28.13 54.62 10.66
N THR A 442 27.37 55.21 9.74
CA THR A 442 27.43 56.63 9.39
C THR A 442 26.00 57.13 9.19
N SER A 443 25.74 58.37 9.59
CA SER A 443 24.44 59.01 9.48
C SER A 443 24.56 60.38 8.82
N GLY A 444 23.51 60.79 8.12
CA GLY A 444 23.38 62.09 7.51
C GLY A 444 21.93 62.55 7.45
N LEU A 445 21.75 63.84 7.21
CA LEU A 445 20.47 64.50 6.98
C LEU A 445 20.36 64.83 5.49
N ALA A 446 19.26 64.39 4.88
CA ALA A 446 18.87 64.78 3.54
C ALA A 446 17.69 65.76 3.59
N SER A 447 17.70 66.76 2.73
CA SER A 447 16.53 67.59 2.45
C SER A 447 16.32 67.70 0.95
N ILE A 448 15.08 67.50 0.51
CA ILE A 448 14.67 67.58 -0.89
C ILE A 448 13.54 68.60 -1.03
N ALA A 449 13.69 69.48 -2.01
CA ALA A 449 12.61 70.25 -2.61
C ALA A 449 12.60 69.98 -4.13
N LEU A 450 11.42 69.83 -4.71
CA LEU A 450 11.22 69.46 -6.11
C LEU A 450 9.96 70.13 -6.64
N GLU A 451 10.03 70.76 -7.81
CA GLU A 451 8.90 71.43 -8.48
C GLU A 451 8.94 71.13 -9.99
N LYS A 452 7.86 70.53 -10.52
CA LYS A 452 7.75 70.19 -11.94
C LYS A 452 7.68 71.45 -12.82
N PRO A 453 8.31 71.46 -14.02
CA PRO A 453 8.86 70.29 -14.71
C PRO A 453 10.29 69.91 -14.31
N ASN A 454 11.17 70.86 -13.96
CA ASN A 454 12.63 70.64 -13.91
C ASN A 454 13.38 71.30 -12.74
N LYS A 455 12.71 71.80 -11.69
CA LYS A 455 13.39 72.41 -10.52
C LYS A 455 13.62 71.40 -9.41
N VAL A 456 14.82 71.44 -8.82
CA VAL A 456 15.28 70.50 -7.79
C VAL A 456 16.21 71.24 -6.82
N ASN A 457 16.10 71.02 -5.52
CA ASN A 457 17.15 71.35 -4.56
C ASN A 457 17.30 70.17 -3.60
N LEU A 458 18.45 69.51 -3.67
CA LEU A 458 18.84 68.40 -2.82
C LEU A 458 20.06 68.84 -2.02
N ARG A 459 20.00 68.61 -0.71
CA ARG A 459 21.15 68.75 0.18
C ARG A 459 21.32 67.46 0.97
N PHE A 460 22.55 66.96 1.00
CA PHE A 460 22.94 65.78 1.76
C PHE A 460 24.08 66.18 2.69
N LYS A 461 23.76 66.36 3.97
CA LYS A 461 24.70 66.63 5.04
C LYS A 461 25.12 65.33 5.70
N ARG A 462 26.40 64.99 5.68
CA ARG A 462 26.92 63.75 6.27
C ARG A 462 28.20 63.99 7.03
N GLU A 463 28.25 63.47 8.24
CA GLU A 463 29.47 63.43 9.04
C GLU A 463 30.35 62.27 8.55
N MET A 464 31.49 62.62 7.97
CA MET A 464 32.55 61.70 7.58
C MET A 464 33.70 61.87 8.59
N GLY A 465 34.57 60.86 8.77
CA GLY A 465 35.71 60.92 9.70
C GLY A 465 36.80 61.97 9.36
N ILE A 466 36.50 62.87 8.42
CA ILE A 466 37.32 63.99 7.94
C ILE A 466 36.57 65.35 8.01
N GLY A 467 35.32 65.37 8.52
CA GLY A 467 34.49 66.57 8.66
C GLY A 467 33.03 66.38 8.22
N GLU A 468 32.16 67.37 8.50
CA GLU A 468 30.82 67.44 7.92
C GLU A 468 30.92 67.80 6.42
N THR A 469 30.22 67.05 5.57
CA THR A 469 30.14 67.29 4.13
C THR A 469 28.71 67.66 3.74
N ASP A 470 28.52 68.83 3.12
CA ASP A 470 27.23 69.34 2.61
C ASP A 470 27.25 69.26 1.07
N PHE A 471 26.85 68.11 0.54
CA PHE A 471 26.68 67.91 -0.90
C PHE A 471 25.39 68.60 -1.34
N GLN A 472 25.47 69.41 -2.39
CA GLN A 472 24.31 70.17 -2.87
C GLN A 472 24.15 70.03 -4.39
N ILE A 473 22.93 69.66 -4.80
CA ILE A 473 22.49 69.60 -6.19
C ILE A 473 21.30 70.54 -6.32
N VAL A 474 21.39 71.56 -7.19
CA VAL A 474 20.31 72.51 -7.43
C VAL A 474 20.06 72.64 -8.91
N CYS A 475 18.82 72.49 -9.34
CA CYS A 475 18.36 72.90 -10.64
C CYS A 475 17.33 74.03 -10.46
N ASP A 476 17.63 75.22 -10.97
CA ASP A 476 16.75 76.40 -10.86
C ASP A 476 15.67 76.46 -11.97
N GLY A 477 15.74 75.53 -12.92
CA GLY A 477 14.90 75.41 -14.11
C GLY A 477 15.58 75.89 -15.40
N ALA A 478 16.71 76.60 -15.29
CA ALA A 478 17.57 76.99 -16.41
C ALA A 478 18.97 76.35 -16.34
N LYS A 479 19.53 76.17 -15.14
CA LYS A 479 20.84 75.55 -14.90
C LYS A 479 20.80 74.51 -13.79
N LEU A 480 21.56 73.44 -14.01
CA LEU A 480 21.89 72.42 -13.02
C LEU A 480 23.28 72.72 -12.43
N PHE A 481 23.32 72.89 -11.12
CA PHE A 481 24.49 73.08 -10.28
C PHE A 481 24.70 71.82 -9.44
N VAL A 482 25.92 71.29 -9.42
CA VAL A 482 26.29 70.18 -8.53
C VAL A 482 27.59 70.54 -7.82
N HIS A 483 27.53 70.62 -6.50
CA HIS A 483 28.65 70.96 -5.62
C HIS A 483 29.16 69.71 -4.88
N ASN A 484 30.46 69.44 -5.04
CA ASN A 484 31.18 68.40 -4.34
C ASN A 484 32.11 69.02 -3.28
N PRO A 485 31.73 68.98 -1.98
CA PRO A 485 32.53 69.59 -0.91
C PRO A 485 33.87 68.87 -0.67
N LEU A 486 34.04 67.61 -1.11
CA LEU A 486 35.30 66.87 -0.92
C LEU A 486 36.43 67.40 -1.81
N THR A 487 36.12 67.78 -3.05
CA THR A 487 37.10 68.39 -3.96
C THR A 487 37.06 69.92 -3.93
N LYS A 488 36.08 70.52 -3.24
CA LYS A 488 35.73 71.95 -3.31
C LYS A 488 35.46 72.39 -4.74
N GLU A 489 34.78 71.55 -5.50
CA GLU A 489 34.46 71.80 -6.90
C GLU A 489 32.94 71.90 -7.07
N TYR A 490 32.50 72.76 -7.99
CA TYR A 490 31.15 72.69 -8.51
C TYR A 490 31.17 72.59 -10.04
N LEU A 491 30.18 71.92 -10.60
CA LEU A 491 29.91 71.96 -12.03
C LEU A 491 28.62 72.73 -12.30
N VAL A 492 28.56 73.30 -13.49
CA VAL A 492 27.36 73.93 -14.06
C VAL A 492 27.05 73.22 -15.37
N ARG A 493 25.76 72.98 -15.58
CA ARG A 493 25.16 72.40 -16.78
C ARG A 493 23.90 73.18 -17.12
N GLU A 494 23.50 73.16 -18.38
CA GLU A 494 22.16 73.59 -18.75
C GLU A 494 21.14 72.63 -18.13
N ALA A 495 20.04 73.16 -17.61
CA ALA A 495 18.97 72.34 -17.05
C ALA A 495 18.35 71.46 -18.15
N ARG A 496 17.96 70.24 -17.76
CA ARG A 496 17.15 69.39 -18.62
C ARG A 496 15.68 69.81 -18.60
N ALA A 497 14.88 69.27 -19.52
CA ALA A 497 13.49 69.66 -19.67
C ALA A 497 12.60 69.09 -18.56
N THR A 498 13.01 67.97 -17.95
CA THR A 498 12.27 67.32 -16.84
C THR A 498 13.18 66.98 -15.66
N ILE A 499 12.60 66.84 -14.47
CA ILE A 499 13.27 66.35 -13.25
C ILE A 499 13.88 64.95 -13.48
N GLN A 500 13.20 64.07 -14.23
CA GLN A 500 13.75 62.76 -14.60
C GLN A 500 15.10 62.91 -15.32
N GLU A 501 15.16 63.73 -16.36
CA GLU A 501 16.41 63.97 -17.09
C GLU A 501 17.47 64.67 -16.24
N VAL A 502 17.08 65.56 -15.30
CA VAL A 502 18.00 66.18 -14.33
C VAL A 502 18.62 65.10 -13.43
N PHE A 503 17.81 64.19 -12.88
CA PHE A 503 18.31 63.10 -12.06
C PHE A 503 19.14 62.08 -12.87
N ASP A 504 18.71 61.74 -14.09
CA ASP A 504 19.48 60.88 -15.01
C ASP A 504 20.85 61.49 -15.39
N GLU A 505 20.99 62.82 -15.39
CA GLU A 505 22.30 63.49 -15.56
C GLU A 505 23.14 63.46 -14.28
N VAL A 506 22.51 63.53 -13.10
CA VAL A 506 23.21 63.44 -11.80
C VAL A 506 23.68 62.01 -11.52
N ASP A 507 22.86 60.97 -11.76
CA ASP A 507 23.24 59.56 -11.60
C ASP A 507 24.39 59.13 -12.55
N ARG A 508 24.65 59.89 -13.62
CA ARG A 508 25.83 59.70 -14.49
C ARG A 508 27.13 60.26 -13.89
N ILE A 509 27.06 60.97 -12.77
CA ILE A 509 28.22 61.49 -12.03
C ILE A 509 28.65 60.41 -11.03
N PRO A 510 29.81 59.75 -11.22
CA PRO A 510 30.26 58.70 -10.31
C PRO A 510 30.36 59.16 -8.86
N TYR A 511 29.93 58.31 -7.93
CA TYR A 511 29.86 58.56 -6.47
C TYR A 511 28.84 59.61 -6.04
N LEU A 512 27.97 60.04 -6.95
CA LEU A 512 26.81 60.87 -6.67
C LEU A 512 25.51 60.12 -7.05
N ASP A 513 25.48 58.82 -6.77
CA ASP A 513 24.28 57.99 -6.92
C ASP A 513 23.18 58.56 -6.03
N ILE A 514 22.01 58.89 -6.59
CA ILE A 514 20.86 59.36 -5.81
C ILE A 514 20.15 58.11 -5.26
N PRO A 515 20.36 57.78 -3.98
CA PRO A 515 20.39 56.38 -3.57
C PRO A 515 19.02 55.87 -3.14
N GLU A 516 17.93 56.33 -3.77
CA GLU A 516 16.59 56.02 -3.32
C GLU A 516 15.54 55.89 -4.45
N PRO A 517 14.91 54.71 -4.60
CA PRO A 517 13.80 54.46 -5.53
C PRO A 517 12.62 55.44 -5.39
N LEU A 518 12.41 56.02 -4.21
CA LEU A 518 11.40 57.06 -4.00
C LEU A 518 11.68 58.27 -4.89
N TYR A 519 12.91 58.78 -4.93
CA TYR A 519 13.21 59.97 -5.73
C TYR A 519 13.09 59.67 -7.23
N GLN A 520 13.47 58.47 -7.69
CA GLN A 520 13.22 58.02 -9.06
C GLN A 520 11.72 57.92 -9.39
N MET A 521 10.87 57.49 -8.44
CA MET A 521 9.42 57.53 -8.61
C MET A 521 8.90 58.97 -8.70
N LEU A 522 9.31 59.86 -7.79
CA LEU A 522 8.89 61.27 -7.74
C LEU A 522 9.35 62.06 -8.97
N ALA A 523 10.50 61.67 -9.54
CA ALA A 523 11.06 62.22 -10.77
C ALA A 523 10.21 61.94 -12.01
N SER A 524 9.56 60.78 -12.04
CA SER A 524 8.86 60.29 -13.21
C SER A 524 7.71 61.21 -13.63
N GLU A 525 7.53 61.37 -14.94
CA GLU A 525 6.29 61.87 -15.54
C GLU A 525 5.06 61.02 -15.16
N ARG A 526 5.27 59.73 -14.84
CA ARG A 526 4.21 58.77 -14.50
C ARG A 526 4.54 58.00 -13.22
N PRO A 527 4.55 58.64 -12.04
CA PRO A 527 5.00 58.04 -10.78
C PRO A 527 4.29 56.72 -10.46
N GLN A 528 2.98 56.64 -10.73
CA GLN A 528 2.19 55.42 -10.54
C GLN A 528 2.65 54.24 -11.43
N GLN A 529 3.01 54.51 -12.70
CA GLN A 529 3.48 53.46 -13.63
C GLN A 529 4.91 53.05 -13.29
N ALA A 530 5.81 54.03 -13.07
CA ALA A 530 7.19 53.77 -12.68
C ALA A 530 7.27 52.96 -11.36
N PHE A 531 6.45 53.29 -10.37
CA PHE A 531 6.36 52.51 -9.13
C PHE A 531 5.82 51.11 -9.38
N ALA A 532 4.71 50.96 -10.11
CA ALA A 532 4.13 49.64 -10.41
C ALA A 532 5.09 48.72 -11.20
N GLU A 533 5.97 49.28 -12.03
CA GLU A 533 7.03 48.53 -12.69
C GLU A 533 8.12 48.09 -11.71
N GLN A 534 8.62 48.98 -10.85
CA GLN A 534 9.61 48.64 -9.81
C GLN A 534 9.07 47.66 -8.77
N THR A 535 7.77 47.74 -8.41
CA THR A 535 7.12 46.90 -7.41
C THR A 535 6.37 45.71 -8.01
N ARG A 536 6.61 45.33 -9.26
CA ARG A 536 5.96 44.18 -9.92
C ARG A 536 6.07 42.88 -9.12
N ASN A 537 7.19 42.68 -8.42
CA ASN A 537 7.46 41.51 -7.58
C ASN A 537 7.29 41.80 -6.07
N ALA A 538 6.66 42.92 -5.71
CA ALA A 538 6.50 43.31 -4.30
C ALA A 538 5.59 42.36 -3.52
N ARG A 539 6.02 42.06 -2.29
CA ARG A 539 5.27 41.25 -1.32
C ARG A 539 5.27 41.95 0.02
N VAL A 540 4.12 41.99 0.69
CA VAL A 540 4.09 42.39 2.10
C VAL A 540 4.72 41.26 2.92
N VAL A 541 5.78 41.58 3.65
CA VAL A 541 6.56 40.63 4.46
C VAL A 541 6.25 40.73 5.96
N GLY A 542 5.48 41.73 6.37
CA GLY A 542 5.04 41.90 7.75
C GLY A 542 4.23 43.18 7.99
N ARG A 543 3.88 43.39 9.26
CA ARG A 543 3.35 44.65 9.78
C ARG A 543 4.23 45.01 10.98
N GLU A 544 4.73 46.24 11.00
CA GLU A 544 5.61 46.76 12.06
C GLU A 544 5.14 48.17 12.44
N GLU A 545 5.54 48.64 13.62
CA GLU A 545 5.29 50.02 14.06
C GLU A 545 6.55 50.86 13.83
N ILE A 546 6.39 52.02 13.20
CA ILE A 546 7.48 52.96 12.93
C ILE A 546 7.12 54.31 13.57
N GLY A 547 7.83 54.63 14.66
CA GLY A 547 7.34 55.63 15.62
C GLY A 547 6.03 55.15 16.24
N GLU A 548 5.02 56.02 16.28
CA GLU A 548 3.68 55.73 16.82
C GLU A 548 2.70 55.17 15.76
N ARG A 549 3.16 54.92 14.52
CA ARG A 549 2.29 54.53 13.40
C ARG A 549 2.49 53.10 12.95
N LYS A 550 1.39 52.43 12.63
CA LYS A 550 1.40 51.10 12.03
C LYS A 550 1.74 51.20 10.54
N ALA A 551 2.66 50.37 10.09
CA ALA A 551 3.08 50.29 8.69
C ALA A 551 2.91 48.87 8.13
N TYR A 552 2.68 48.76 6.82
CA TYR A 552 2.92 47.55 6.06
C TYR A 552 4.40 47.51 5.69
N VAL A 553 5.10 46.41 6.02
CA VAL A 553 6.48 46.20 5.57
C VAL A 553 6.43 45.50 4.23
N VAL A 554 6.77 46.22 3.17
CA VAL A 554 6.74 45.71 1.81
C VAL A 554 8.17 45.46 1.35
N ARG A 555 8.46 44.23 0.93
CA ARG A 555 9.71 43.89 0.29
C ARG A 555 9.51 43.80 -1.21
N TRP A 556 10.38 44.43 -1.97
CA TRP A 556 10.58 44.14 -3.38
C TRP A 556 12.07 44.12 -3.69
N GLY A 557 12.39 43.76 -4.90
CA GLY A 557 13.76 43.66 -5.37
C GLY A 557 13.75 43.21 -6.81
N ARG A 558 14.85 43.51 -7.51
CA ARG A 558 15.04 43.04 -8.88
C ARG A 558 15.63 41.63 -8.84
N GLU A 559 14.77 40.63 -8.74
CA GLU A 559 15.13 39.19 -8.84
C GLU A 559 15.45 38.77 -10.29
N ASP A 560 16.33 39.52 -10.97
CA ASP A 560 16.90 39.15 -12.29
C ASP A 560 18.41 38.89 -12.14
N ALA A 561 18.75 37.89 -11.33
CA ALA A 561 20.07 37.26 -11.28
C ALA A 561 20.02 35.80 -10.78
N SER A 562 18.86 35.13 -10.92
CA SER A 562 18.62 33.76 -10.42
C SER A 562 18.24 32.74 -11.50
N THR A 563 18.38 33.12 -12.78
CA THR A 563 18.37 32.21 -13.94
C THR A 563 19.77 31.93 -14.49
N SER A 564 20.82 32.40 -13.81
CA SER A 564 22.22 32.06 -14.05
C SER A 564 22.88 31.55 -12.77
N SER A 565 23.75 30.55 -12.92
CA SER A 565 24.51 29.97 -11.80
C SER A 565 25.52 30.98 -11.20
N PRO A 566 26.05 30.75 -9.98
CA PRO A 566 27.00 31.66 -9.31
C PRO A 566 28.41 31.80 -9.95
N GLY A 567 28.56 31.62 -11.26
CA GLY A 567 29.81 31.82 -12.01
C GLY A 567 29.96 33.21 -12.63
N ASP A 568 28.87 33.78 -13.16
CA ASP A 568 29.01 34.58 -14.38
C ASP A 568 28.78 36.10 -14.20
N VAL A 569 29.37 36.69 -13.16
CA VAL A 569 29.54 38.17 -13.06
C VAL A 569 30.89 38.56 -12.44
N GLN A 570 31.99 38.28 -13.15
CA GLN A 570 33.22 39.06 -13.02
C GLN A 570 33.24 40.17 -14.08
N GLY A 571 33.58 41.41 -13.73
CA GLY A 571 33.66 42.47 -14.75
C GLY A 571 32.43 43.33 -14.99
N ALA A 572 31.55 43.46 -13.99
CA ALA A 572 30.80 44.69 -13.80
C ALA A 572 31.75 45.83 -13.34
N GLN A 573 32.78 46.14 -14.15
CA GLN A 573 33.55 47.38 -14.02
C GLN A 573 32.99 48.39 -15.02
N THR A 574 32.50 49.51 -14.48
CA THR A 574 32.19 50.77 -15.18
C THR A 574 31.12 50.73 -16.28
N SER A 575 29.86 50.52 -15.88
CA SER A 575 28.70 51.05 -16.60
C SER A 575 27.78 51.81 -15.64
N SER A 576 27.32 52.99 -16.04
CA SER A 576 26.68 54.01 -15.18
C SER A 576 25.15 53.87 -15.11
N ASN A 577 24.63 52.65 -15.03
CA ASN A 577 23.20 52.38 -14.89
C ASN A 577 22.95 51.56 -13.62
N ALA A 578 22.78 52.23 -12.48
CA ALA A 578 22.38 51.60 -11.22
C ALA A 578 21.01 50.89 -11.31
N SER A 579 20.21 51.18 -12.34
CA SER A 579 18.86 50.63 -12.57
C SER A 579 18.81 49.12 -12.89
N THR A 580 19.93 48.46 -13.19
CA THR A 580 19.95 47.05 -13.66
C THR A 580 20.49 46.02 -12.66
N LEU A 581 21.00 46.44 -11.50
CA LEU A 581 21.63 45.51 -10.54
C LEU A 581 20.60 44.89 -9.55
N PRO A 582 20.83 43.65 -9.06
CA PRO A 582 19.90 42.97 -8.16
C PRO A 582 20.00 43.51 -6.73
N TYR A 583 19.05 44.35 -6.34
CA TYR A 583 18.90 44.88 -4.98
C TYR A 583 17.70 44.25 -4.25
N SER A 584 17.68 44.34 -2.91
CA SER A 584 16.46 44.18 -2.12
C SER A 584 16.13 45.47 -1.39
N ILE A 585 14.86 45.88 -1.45
CA ILE A 585 14.30 47.00 -0.72
C ILE A 585 13.26 46.45 0.24
N ARG A 586 13.28 46.92 1.48
CA ARG A 586 12.10 46.96 2.34
C ARG A 586 11.64 48.40 2.47
N ALA A 587 10.34 48.66 2.38
CA ALA A 587 9.76 49.95 2.72
C ALA A 587 8.61 49.80 3.71
N TRP A 588 8.47 50.78 4.59
CA TRP A 588 7.42 50.86 5.60
C TRP A 588 6.37 51.86 5.10
N ILE A 589 5.23 51.34 4.64
CA ILE A 589 4.10 52.10 4.13
C ILE A 589 3.13 52.37 5.26
N ASP A 590 2.85 53.64 5.56
CA ASP A 590 1.87 54.07 6.56
C ASP A 590 0.48 53.47 6.26
N GLN A 591 -0.12 52.75 7.22
CA GLN A 591 -1.40 52.04 7.01
C GLN A 591 -2.60 52.97 6.82
N GLU A 592 -2.52 54.23 7.27
CA GLU A 592 -3.64 55.18 7.21
C GLU A 592 -3.63 56.02 5.93
N ASN A 593 -2.45 56.48 5.50
CA ASN A 593 -2.32 57.42 4.38
C ASN A 593 -1.46 56.95 3.20
N GLY A 594 -0.89 55.73 3.26
CA GLY A 594 -0.14 55.13 2.15
C GLY A 594 1.21 55.77 1.82
N VAL A 595 1.68 56.72 2.63
CA VAL A 595 2.97 57.40 2.44
C VAL A 595 4.11 56.48 2.90
N VAL A 596 5.24 56.46 2.17
CA VAL A 596 6.42 55.73 2.62
C VAL A 596 7.14 56.49 3.72
N ARG A 597 7.36 55.84 4.87
CA ARG A 597 8.03 56.43 6.04
C ARG A 597 9.50 56.02 6.18
N GLN A 598 9.88 54.88 5.64
CA GLN A 598 11.26 54.40 5.66
C GLN A 598 11.53 53.47 4.50
N PHE A 599 12.74 53.54 3.97
CA PHE A 599 13.35 52.54 3.09
C PHE A 599 14.54 51.90 3.80
N VAL A 600 14.74 50.61 3.55
CA VAL A 600 15.96 49.86 3.83
C VAL A 600 16.37 49.17 2.55
N GLN A 601 17.44 49.68 1.92
CA GLN A 601 18.04 49.11 0.73
C GLN A 601 19.25 48.27 1.11
N ASP A 602 19.24 46.99 0.73
CA ASP A 602 20.37 46.08 0.87
C ASP A 602 21.19 46.09 -0.43
N LEU A 603 22.41 46.61 -0.32
CA LEU A 603 23.39 46.74 -1.40
C LEU A 603 24.55 45.76 -1.22
N SER A 604 24.46 44.80 -0.30
CA SER A 604 25.55 43.90 0.08
C SER A 604 26.03 42.97 -1.04
N GLY A 605 25.17 42.64 -1.99
CA GLY A 605 25.53 41.91 -3.23
C GLY A 605 25.90 42.82 -4.41
N VAL A 606 25.58 44.12 -4.32
CA VAL A 606 25.65 45.11 -5.40
C VAL A 606 26.96 45.87 -5.36
N VAL A 607 27.28 46.47 -4.21
CA VAL A 607 28.48 47.30 -4.02
C VAL A 607 29.57 46.47 -3.36
N LYS A 608 30.42 45.86 -4.17
CA LYS A 608 31.53 45.00 -3.71
C LYS A 608 32.77 45.79 -3.28
N ASP A 609 32.95 47.01 -3.79
CA ASP A 609 34.06 47.92 -3.47
C ASP A 609 33.55 49.36 -3.36
N THR A 610 34.20 50.18 -2.53
CA THR A 610 33.98 51.63 -2.48
C THR A 610 35.31 52.40 -2.41
N LEU A 611 35.29 53.71 -2.68
CA LEU A 611 36.43 54.59 -2.45
C LEU A 611 36.29 55.30 -1.10
N MET A 612 37.28 55.17 -0.24
CA MET A 612 37.36 55.94 1.00
C MET A 612 38.51 56.97 0.93
N PRO A 613 38.36 58.17 1.54
CA PRO A 613 39.47 59.09 1.73
C PRO A 613 40.62 58.39 2.48
N ASP A 614 41.86 58.65 2.06
CA ASP A 614 43.03 58.11 2.75
C ASP A 614 43.38 58.99 3.96
N LEU A 615 43.34 58.41 5.17
CA LEU A 615 43.43 59.15 6.44
C LEU A 615 44.83 59.72 6.75
N GLY A 616 45.75 59.67 5.78
CA GLY A 616 47.10 60.26 5.84
C GLY A 616 47.52 61.05 4.60
N GLY A 617 46.62 61.33 3.65
CA GLY A 617 46.97 62.05 2.42
C GLY A 617 45.78 62.53 1.59
N SER A 618 46.02 63.32 0.54
CA SER A 618 44.98 63.89 -0.33
C SER A 618 44.42 62.89 -1.37
N GLY A 619 44.28 61.62 -1.00
CA GLY A 619 43.98 60.51 -1.90
C GLY A 619 42.69 59.76 -1.56
N PHE A 620 42.28 58.87 -2.48
CA PHE A 620 41.20 57.90 -2.26
C PHE A 620 41.74 56.49 -2.46
N ARG A 621 41.38 55.57 -1.56
CA ARG A 621 41.74 54.14 -1.64
C ARG A 621 40.51 53.29 -1.88
N ARG A 622 40.62 52.25 -2.72
CA ARG A 622 39.55 51.27 -2.94
C ARG A 622 39.53 50.28 -1.77
N VAL A 623 38.34 50.05 -1.20
CA VAL A 623 38.12 49.17 -0.04
C VAL A 623 36.97 48.22 -0.38
N SER A 624 37.21 46.92 -0.23
CA SER A 624 36.18 45.89 -0.48
C SER A 624 35.20 45.76 0.67
N LEU A 625 33.92 45.66 0.33
CA LEU A 625 32.80 45.53 1.24
C LEU A 625 32.37 44.07 1.37
N LYS A 626 31.98 43.67 2.58
CA LYS A 626 31.23 42.44 2.87
C LYS A 626 29.72 42.66 2.86
N GLY A 627 29.28 43.90 3.03
CA GLY A 627 27.87 44.27 3.05
C GLY A 627 27.67 45.78 3.19
N MET A 628 26.53 46.26 2.72
CA MET A 628 26.11 47.66 2.89
C MET A 628 24.59 47.74 2.96
N LEU A 629 24.07 48.20 4.10
CA LEU A 629 22.64 48.42 4.32
C LEU A 629 22.39 49.92 4.48
N VAL A 630 21.59 50.51 3.59
CA VAL A 630 21.22 51.93 3.66
C VAL A 630 19.78 52.02 4.16
N THR A 631 19.56 52.73 5.27
CA THR A 631 18.26 52.98 5.87
C THR A 631 17.95 54.46 5.79
N THR A 632 16.93 54.85 5.03
CA THR A 632 16.44 56.23 4.96
C THR A 632 15.11 56.32 5.69
N THR A 633 14.97 57.26 6.61
CA THR A 633 13.73 57.47 7.37
C THR A 633 13.20 58.88 7.09
N HIS A 634 12.03 58.98 6.49
CA HIS A 634 11.41 60.22 6.07
C HIS A 634 10.58 60.83 7.21
N THR A 635 10.91 62.07 7.56
CA THR A 635 10.39 62.77 8.73
C THR A 635 9.58 64.02 8.39
N GLY A 636 9.74 64.57 7.17
CA GLY A 636 9.25 65.90 6.80
C GLY A 636 8.25 65.95 5.63
N ILE A 637 7.80 64.81 5.11
CA ILE A 637 7.05 64.69 3.86
C ILE A 637 5.85 65.67 3.77
N ARG A 638 5.86 66.50 2.72
CA ARG A 638 4.74 67.30 2.24
C ARG A 638 4.56 67.11 0.74
N LEU A 639 3.33 66.81 0.34
CA LEU A 639 2.92 66.68 -1.06
C LEU A 639 2.29 67.99 -1.53
N ASN A 640 2.70 68.48 -2.70
CA ASN A 640 2.27 69.76 -3.28
C ASN A 640 2.42 71.01 -2.37
N PRO A 641 3.55 71.22 -1.64
CA PRO A 641 3.77 72.44 -0.87
C PRO A 641 4.03 73.65 -1.78
N GLU A 642 3.76 74.85 -1.24
CA GLU A 642 4.22 76.11 -1.81
C GLU A 642 5.66 76.41 -1.35
N PHE A 643 6.57 76.67 -2.29
CA PHE A 643 7.96 76.98 -1.97
C PHE A 643 8.21 78.47 -1.75
N ARG A 644 9.15 78.77 -0.86
CA ARG A 644 9.59 80.15 -0.62
C ARG A 644 10.43 80.68 -1.80
N PRO A 645 10.38 81.98 -2.11
CA PRO A 645 11.32 82.59 -3.04
C PRO A 645 12.78 82.25 -2.66
N GLY A 646 13.58 81.83 -3.64
CA GLY A 646 14.97 81.40 -3.42
C GLY A 646 15.15 79.91 -3.04
N THR A 647 14.10 79.11 -2.88
CA THR A 647 14.23 77.66 -2.56
C THR A 647 15.09 76.90 -3.58
N PHE A 648 15.08 77.31 -4.85
CA PHE A 648 15.89 76.71 -5.93
C PHE A 648 17.07 77.59 -6.37
N ALA A 649 17.46 78.60 -5.58
CA ALA A 649 18.64 79.40 -5.87
C ALA A 649 19.90 78.68 -5.37
N PHE A 650 20.98 78.75 -6.15
CA PHE A 650 22.30 78.29 -5.75
C PHE A 650 23.29 79.45 -5.70
N THR A 651 24.14 79.47 -4.67
CA THR A 651 25.29 80.36 -4.57
C THR A 651 26.50 79.49 -4.24
N PRO A 652 27.52 79.41 -5.11
CA PRO A 652 28.72 78.63 -4.82
C PRO A 652 29.39 79.09 -3.52
N PRO A 653 29.92 78.18 -2.69
CA PRO A 653 30.77 78.57 -1.56
C PRO A 653 31.97 79.42 -2.01
N PRO A 654 32.46 80.37 -1.19
CA PRO A 654 33.53 81.29 -1.59
C PRO A 654 34.86 80.62 -1.99
N ASP A 655 35.09 79.39 -1.53
CA ASP A 655 36.27 78.57 -1.80
C ASP A 655 36.04 77.47 -2.85
N ALA A 656 34.85 77.41 -3.46
CA ALA A 656 34.52 76.40 -4.46
C ALA A 656 34.92 76.80 -5.89
N ARG A 657 35.55 75.88 -6.63
CA ARG A 657 36.03 76.08 -8.00
C ARG A 657 35.10 75.47 -9.04
N GLN A 658 34.81 76.20 -10.12
CA GLN A 658 34.05 75.62 -11.24
C GLN A 658 34.89 74.65 -12.08
N VAL A 659 34.34 73.47 -12.39
CA VAL A 659 34.99 72.44 -13.22
C VAL A 659 34.06 71.83 -14.28
N GLN A 660 34.64 71.22 -15.30
CA GLN A 660 33.89 70.50 -16.35
C GLN A 660 33.64 69.02 -16.02
N ALA A 661 34.46 68.38 -15.20
CA ALA A 661 34.25 67.02 -14.69
C ALA A 661 35.08 66.82 -13.41
N PHE A 662 34.52 66.11 -12.41
CA PHE A 662 35.21 65.81 -11.16
C PHE A 662 36.41 64.87 -11.36
N GLU A 663 37.44 65.00 -10.52
CA GLU A 663 38.69 64.24 -10.64
C GLU A 663 38.48 62.71 -10.45
N LEU A 664 37.55 62.33 -9.57
CA LEU A 664 37.32 60.96 -9.11
C LEU A 664 36.90 60.01 -10.24
N THR A 665 36.09 60.49 -11.18
CA THR A 665 35.57 59.77 -12.36
C THR A 665 36.67 59.17 -13.24
N ARG A 666 37.85 59.81 -13.30
CA ARG A 666 38.89 59.48 -14.28
C ARG A 666 39.70 58.22 -13.95
N LYS A 667 39.49 57.57 -12.80
CA LYS A 667 40.45 56.61 -12.21
C LYS A 667 40.06 55.10 -12.22
N LEU A 668 38.99 54.64 -12.92
CA LEU A 668 38.23 53.44 -12.44
C LEU A 668 37.88 52.22 -13.36
N ALA A 669 38.25 52.09 -14.65
CA ALA A 669 37.54 51.21 -15.63
C ALA A 669 38.23 49.92 -16.22
N GLY A 670 37.85 48.66 -15.86
CA GLY A 670 37.91 47.46 -16.78
C GLY A 670 37.80 45.94 -16.33
N ARG A 671 36.97 45.09 -17.02
CA ARG A 671 36.95 43.57 -17.30
C ARG A 671 36.58 42.48 -16.21
N SER A 672 36.14 41.20 -16.43
CA SER A 672 35.39 40.37 -17.48
C SER A 672 34.96 38.91 -16.98
N VAL A 673 34.04 38.12 -17.65
CA VAL A 673 33.25 36.88 -17.19
C VAL A 673 33.52 35.47 -17.90
N PRO A 674 33.16 34.24 -17.37
CA PRO A 674 33.24 32.85 -17.99
C PRO A 674 31.91 31.99 -18.26
N GLU A 675 31.94 30.60 -18.38
CA GLU A 675 30.96 29.66 -19.08
C GLU A 675 30.84 28.12 -18.59
N GLU A 676 30.05 27.20 -19.24
CA GLU A 676 29.48 25.85 -18.78
C GLU A 676 30.09 24.45 -19.29
N LYS A 677 29.44 23.24 -19.12
CA LYS A 677 30.10 21.85 -19.18
C LYS A 677 29.32 20.61 -19.79
N PRO A 678 29.97 19.56 -20.41
CA PRO A 678 29.33 18.37 -21.07
C PRO A 678 29.59 16.93 -20.48
N ALA A 679 29.04 15.87 -21.13
CA ALA A 679 28.96 14.45 -20.68
C ALA A 679 30.22 13.53 -20.90
N LEU A 680 30.24 12.33 -20.31
CA LEU A 680 31.39 11.38 -20.31
C LEU A 680 31.49 10.45 -21.54
N ASP A 681 32.69 10.34 -22.10
CA ASP A 681 33.04 9.41 -23.20
C ASP A 681 33.34 7.96 -22.74
N LYS A 682 33.12 6.98 -23.64
CA LYS A 682 33.40 5.54 -23.44
C LYS A 682 34.84 5.25 -23.07
N SER A 683 35.81 6.00 -23.61
CA SER A 683 37.23 5.82 -23.30
C SER A 683 37.51 6.08 -21.81
N ARG A 684 36.82 7.07 -21.22
CA ARG A 684 36.91 7.38 -19.79
C ARG A 684 36.17 6.34 -18.94
N LEU A 685 35.03 5.82 -19.41
CA LEU A 685 34.30 4.76 -18.71
C LEU A 685 35.15 3.49 -18.53
N ALA A 686 35.91 3.09 -19.55
CA ALA A 686 36.80 1.93 -19.52
C ALA A 686 38.00 2.08 -18.55
N LEU A 687 38.33 3.30 -18.13
CA LEU A 687 39.34 3.57 -17.09
C LEU A 687 38.78 3.54 -15.66
N LEU A 688 37.46 3.72 -15.51
CA LEU A 688 36.77 3.81 -14.22
C LEU A 688 36.14 2.48 -13.77
N ILE A 689 36.00 1.51 -14.69
CA ILE A 689 35.48 0.18 -14.43
C ILE A 689 36.63 -0.82 -14.44
N GLU A 690 36.72 -1.64 -13.38
CA GLU A 690 37.79 -2.62 -13.25
C GLU A 690 37.67 -3.74 -14.31
N LYS A 691 38.82 -4.27 -14.72
CA LYS A 691 38.87 -5.45 -15.60
C LYS A 691 38.30 -6.66 -14.86
N ARG A 692 37.66 -7.59 -15.58
CA ARG A 692 37.15 -8.84 -15.01
C ARG A 692 38.30 -9.62 -14.33
N PRO A 693 38.16 -10.05 -13.07
CA PRO A 693 39.17 -10.87 -12.41
C PRO A 693 39.38 -12.19 -13.17
N PRO A 694 40.63 -12.64 -13.41
CA PRO A 694 40.88 -13.90 -14.11
C PRO A 694 40.41 -15.14 -13.32
N GLN A 695 40.15 -15.00 -12.01
CA GLN A 695 39.56 -16.03 -11.15
C GLN A 695 38.01 -16.04 -11.18
N ALA A 696 37.38 -15.10 -11.88
CA ALA A 696 35.92 -15.00 -11.95
C ALA A 696 35.33 -16.21 -12.68
N ARG A 697 34.63 -17.07 -11.95
CA ARG A 697 34.08 -18.32 -12.48
C ARG A 697 33.04 -18.09 -13.59
N PRO A 698 32.80 -19.05 -14.51
CA PRO A 698 31.88 -18.86 -15.64
C PRO A 698 30.42 -18.60 -15.24
N GLU A 699 30.02 -19.03 -14.04
CA GLU A 699 28.68 -18.80 -13.46
C GLU A 699 28.41 -17.30 -13.19
N LEU A 700 29.46 -16.48 -13.11
CA LEU A 700 29.37 -15.03 -12.97
C LEU A 700 29.26 -14.42 -14.38
N VAL A 701 28.08 -13.93 -14.75
CA VAL A 701 27.77 -13.49 -16.12
C VAL A 701 28.54 -12.22 -16.49
N ASP A 702 29.13 -12.17 -17.69
CA ASP A 702 29.97 -11.03 -18.08
C ASP A 702 29.16 -9.81 -18.54
N LEU A 703 29.09 -8.78 -17.70
CA LEU A 703 28.47 -7.50 -18.05
C LEU A 703 29.46 -6.47 -18.64
N SER A 704 30.74 -6.81 -18.86
CA SER A 704 31.78 -5.84 -19.27
C SER A 704 31.47 -5.08 -20.57
N LYS A 705 30.72 -5.70 -21.49
CA LYS A 705 30.30 -5.08 -22.76
C LYS A 705 29.07 -4.16 -22.64
N HIS A 706 28.34 -4.23 -21.52
CA HIS A 706 27.04 -3.60 -21.33
C HIS A 706 27.08 -2.46 -20.30
N TYR A 707 28.13 -2.38 -19.46
CA TYR A 707 28.28 -1.30 -18.51
C TYR A 707 28.31 0.08 -19.20
N ASN A 708 27.55 1.02 -18.68
CA ASN A 708 27.43 2.40 -19.17
C ASN A 708 27.56 3.47 -18.07
N ALA A 709 27.71 3.06 -16.80
CA ALA A 709 28.12 3.93 -15.71
C ALA A 709 29.07 3.19 -14.73
N PRO A 710 30.05 3.88 -14.10
CA PRO A 710 30.89 3.29 -13.08
C PRO A 710 30.22 3.43 -11.70
N LEU A 711 30.57 2.55 -10.75
CA LEU A 711 30.07 2.63 -9.38
C LEU A 711 30.54 3.91 -8.65
N THR A 712 31.65 4.51 -9.09
CA THR A 712 32.37 5.57 -8.35
C THR A 712 31.99 7.02 -8.72
N GLU A 713 31.41 7.26 -9.89
CA GLU A 713 30.99 8.61 -10.32
C GLU A 713 29.50 8.85 -10.02
N SER A 714 29.07 10.11 -10.03
CA SER A 714 27.63 10.44 -9.93
C SER A 714 26.97 10.31 -11.30
N TRP A 715 26.14 9.28 -11.49
CA TRP A 715 25.56 8.94 -12.79
C TRP A 715 24.05 9.28 -12.91
N HIS A 716 23.40 9.60 -11.79
CA HIS A 716 21.98 10.00 -11.72
C HIS A 716 21.74 11.52 -11.53
N SER A 717 22.78 12.33 -11.33
CA SER A 717 22.60 13.75 -10.97
C SER A 717 23.89 14.58 -11.09
N SER A 718 23.76 15.87 -11.39
CA SER A 718 24.85 16.86 -11.25
C SER A 718 25.31 17.08 -9.80
N ARG A 719 24.51 16.64 -8.82
CA ARG A 719 24.89 16.60 -7.41
C ARG A 719 26.09 15.67 -7.19
N ALA A 720 27.23 16.29 -6.89
CA ALA A 720 28.46 15.57 -6.57
C ALA A 720 28.25 14.54 -5.44
N GLY A 721 28.89 13.38 -5.57
CA GLY A 721 28.93 12.35 -4.54
C GLY A 721 27.72 11.42 -4.45
N ASN A 722 26.80 11.44 -5.44
CA ASN A 722 25.64 10.56 -5.50
C ASN A 722 25.95 9.28 -6.29
N ASN A 723 26.71 8.37 -5.67
CA ASN A 723 27.32 7.20 -6.30
C ASN A 723 27.20 5.91 -5.45
N LEU A 724 27.74 4.79 -5.95
CA LEU A 724 27.89 3.51 -5.26
C LEU A 724 29.36 3.24 -4.85
N ALA A 725 30.20 4.27 -4.74
CA ALA A 725 31.59 4.13 -4.33
C ALA A 725 31.80 3.38 -3.00
N PRO A 726 30.89 3.45 -2.00
CA PRO A 726 30.99 2.64 -0.77
C PRO A 726 30.68 1.15 -0.93
N MET A 727 30.18 0.70 -2.09
CA MET A 727 29.85 -0.72 -2.32
C MET A 727 31.14 -1.51 -2.61
N PRO A 728 31.37 -2.66 -1.96
CA PRO A 728 32.50 -3.54 -2.30
C PRO A 728 32.49 -3.94 -3.78
N ARG A 729 33.68 -3.97 -4.40
CA ARG A 729 33.88 -4.20 -5.84
C ARG A 729 34.67 -5.50 -6.09
N GLY A 730 34.63 -6.01 -7.32
CA GLY A 730 35.19 -7.30 -7.71
C GLY A 730 34.29 -8.48 -7.33
N LEU A 731 34.88 -9.62 -6.99
CA LEU A 731 34.14 -10.82 -6.56
C LEU A 731 33.65 -10.64 -5.12
N GLN A 732 32.33 -10.57 -4.94
CA GLN A 732 31.71 -10.22 -3.67
C GLN A 732 30.48 -11.09 -3.39
N GLN A 733 30.24 -11.45 -2.12
CA GLN A 733 29.00 -12.13 -1.72
C GLN A 733 27.96 -11.15 -1.21
N PHE A 734 26.77 -11.18 -1.80
CA PHE A 734 25.60 -10.42 -1.35
C PHE A 734 24.38 -11.35 -1.22
N ALA A 735 23.71 -11.30 -0.06
CA ALA A 735 22.57 -12.16 0.26
C ALA A 735 22.79 -13.65 -0.13
N GLY A 736 23.94 -14.21 0.26
CA GLY A 736 24.30 -15.62 0.07
C GLY A 736 24.73 -16.05 -1.34
N THR A 737 24.88 -15.11 -2.29
CA THR A 737 25.35 -15.42 -3.65
C THR A 737 26.56 -14.57 -4.01
N GLU A 738 27.55 -15.18 -4.68
CA GLU A 738 28.73 -14.51 -5.23
C GLU A 738 28.37 -13.78 -6.53
N PHE A 739 28.90 -12.57 -6.72
CA PHE A 739 28.67 -11.70 -7.88
C PHE A 739 29.99 -11.03 -8.34
N ASP A 740 30.10 -10.73 -9.64
CA ASP A 740 31.18 -9.91 -10.21
C ASP A 740 30.74 -8.43 -10.31
N VAL A 741 31.06 -7.63 -9.29
CA VAL A 741 30.54 -6.26 -9.11
C VAL A 741 31.58 -5.22 -9.55
N ARG A 742 31.43 -4.66 -10.76
CA ARG A 742 32.43 -3.74 -11.34
C ARG A 742 31.85 -2.45 -11.92
N GLY A 743 30.64 -2.47 -12.44
CA GLY A 743 30.00 -1.33 -13.08
C GLY A 743 28.47 -1.40 -13.00
N ILE A 744 27.81 -0.54 -13.76
CA ILE A 744 26.35 -0.43 -13.80
C ILE A 744 25.88 -0.47 -15.26
N VAL A 745 24.84 -1.27 -15.51
CA VAL A 745 24.03 -1.23 -16.73
C VAL A 745 22.76 -0.45 -16.39
N GLN A 746 22.78 0.86 -16.63
CA GLN A 746 21.66 1.77 -16.41
C GLN A 746 20.74 1.81 -17.63
N LEU A 747 19.42 1.77 -17.41
CA LEU A 747 18.42 2.04 -18.45
C LEU A 747 17.69 3.36 -18.18
N ALA A 748 17.11 3.97 -19.21
CA ALA A 748 16.31 5.18 -19.08
C ALA A 748 14.96 4.95 -18.36
N GLY A 749 14.47 6.03 -17.74
CA GLY A 749 13.11 6.19 -17.19
C GLY A 749 12.55 7.57 -17.58
N GLN A 750 11.38 7.93 -17.05
CA GLN A 750 10.69 9.17 -17.42
C GLN A 750 10.91 10.36 -16.49
N ALA A 751 11.33 10.15 -15.24
CA ALA A 751 11.36 11.19 -14.21
C ALA A 751 12.30 12.38 -14.47
N GLU A 752 13.33 12.22 -15.30
CA GLU A 752 14.32 13.24 -15.63
C GLU A 752 14.63 13.22 -17.12
N ASP A 753 14.40 14.34 -17.83
CA ASP A 753 14.56 14.38 -19.29
C ASP A 753 16.00 14.17 -19.75
N PHE A 754 17.00 14.60 -18.96
CA PHE A 754 18.41 14.43 -19.34
C PHE A 754 18.81 12.93 -19.38
N LEU A 755 18.23 12.07 -18.55
CA LEU A 755 18.52 10.62 -18.55
C LEU A 755 18.07 9.94 -19.84
N LYS A 756 16.99 10.43 -20.47
CA LYS A 756 16.50 9.95 -21.79
C LYS A 756 17.53 10.19 -22.89
N SER A 757 18.39 11.20 -22.72
CA SER A 757 19.50 11.50 -23.65
C SER A 757 20.81 10.77 -23.34
N LEU A 758 20.98 10.29 -22.10
CA LEU A 758 22.22 9.64 -21.64
C LEU A 758 22.19 8.11 -21.65
N TYR A 759 21.02 7.48 -21.43
CA TYR A 759 20.91 6.04 -21.22
C TYR A 759 19.96 5.34 -22.21
N PRO A 760 20.26 4.09 -22.62
CA PRO A 760 19.40 3.34 -23.54
C PRO A 760 18.14 2.82 -22.84
N THR A 761 17.12 2.48 -23.61
CA THR A 761 15.89 1.84 -23.08
C THR A 761 16.04 0.32 -22.89
N ALA A 762 17.08 -0.30 -23.48
CA ALA A 762 17.40 -1.71 -23.32
C ALA A 762 18.92 -1.98 -23.44
N ALA A 763 19.38 -3.04 -22.78
CA ALA A 763 20.68 -3.66 -22.95
C ALA A 763 20.49 -5.11 -23.42
N SER A 764 20.65 -5.33 -24.72
CA SER A 764 20.37 -6.62 -25.37
C SER A 764 21.59 -7.52 -25.50
N ASN A 765 21.35 -8.82 -25.69
CA ASN A 765 22.37 -9.85 -25.95
C ASN A 765 23.43 -10.02 -24.85
N ILE A 766 23.04 -9.90 -23.57
CA ILE A 766 23.88 -10.29 -22.43
C ILE A 766 24.10 -11.80 -22.51
N SER A 767 25.34 -12.25 -22.78
CA SER A 767 25.64 -13.65 -23.07
C SER A 767 25.66 -14.51 -21.80
N VAL A 768 24.87 -15.58 -21.76
CA VAL A 768 24.88 -16.59 -20.68
C VAL A 768 25.57 -17.86 -21.18
N LYS A 769 25.00 -18.51 -22.21
CA LYS A 769 25.50 -19.74 -22.85
C LYS A 769 25.74 -20.90 -21.89
N ARG A 770 24.81 -21.07 -20.93
CA ARG A 770 24.89 -22.06 -19.86
C ARG A 770 23.51 -22.63 -19.54
N LYS A 771 23.49 -23.85 -19.01
CA LYS A 771 22.34 -24.45 -18.33
C LYS A 771 22.42 -24.11 -16.85
N CYS A 772 21.31 -23.73 -16.25
CA CYS A 772 21.23 -23.40 -14.81
C CYS A 772 19.82 -23.66 -14.28
N GLN A 773 19.70 -23.89 -12.97
CA GLN A 773 18.43 -23.97 -12.25
C GLN A 773 17.88 -22.59 -11.89
N ARG A 774 18.75 -21.60 -11.64
CA ARG A 774 18.36 -20.25 -11.22
C ARG A 774 19.24 -19.18 -11.85
N LEU A 775 18.67 -17.99 -12.00
CA LEU A 775 19.41 -16.74 -12.21
C LEU A 775 19.18 -15.82 -11.02
N HIS A 776 20.28 -15.29 -10.46
CA HIS A 776 20.28 -14.28 -9.41
C HIS A 776 20.63 -12.93 -10.02
N PHE A 777 19.82 -11.90 -9.76
CA PHE A 777 20.04 -10.54 -10.26
C PHE A 777 20.37 -9.60 -9.11
N LEU A 778 21.50 -8.89 -9.19
CA LEU A 778 21.87 -7.82 -8.26
C LEU A 778 21.57 -6.48 -8.93
N HIS A 779 20.52 -5.79 -8.47
CA HIS A 779 19.92 -4.67 -9.19
C HIS A 779 19.24 -3.63 -8.28
N GLY A 780 18.83 -2.51 -8.87
CA GLY A 780 18.12 -1.42 -8.20
C GLY A 780 17.38 -0.54 -9.19
N THR A 781 16.79 0.55 -8.70
CA THR A 781 16.18 1.58 -9.55
C THR A 781 16.31 2.94 -8.90
N GLY A 782 16.42 4.00 -9.71
CA GLY A 782 16.19 5.38 -9.25
C GLY A 782 14.72 5.76 -9.40
N TRP A 783 14.28 6.74 -8.60
CA TRP A 783 12.93 7.29 -8.58
C TRP A 783 11.85 6.28 -8.15
N THR A 784 10.68 6.81 -7.78
CA THR A 784 9.60 6.07 -7.14
C THR A 784 8.36 6.03 -8.01
N VAL A 785 7.75 4.85 -8.12
CA VAL A 785 6.42 4.61 -8.72
C VAL A 785 5.55 3.83 -7.74
N ALA A 786 4.28 3.60 -8.08
CA ALA A 786 3.37 2.81 -7.26
C ALA A 786 3.82 1.34 -7.14
N ASP A 787 3.62 0.74 -5.96
CA ASP A 787 3.83 -0.68 -5.73
C ASP A 787 3.03 -1.54 -6.72
N GLY A 788 3.63 -2.63 -7.20
CA GLY A 788 3.05 -3.51 -8.22
C GLY A 788 3.28 -3.05 -9.66
N THR A 789 3.83 -1.86 -9.90
CA THR A 789 4.19 -1.38 -11.25
C THR A 789 5.36 -2.18 -11.80
N GLN A 790 5.21 -2.71 -13.02
CA GLN A 790 6.34 -3.28 -13.76
C GLN A 790 7.20 -2.13 -14.33
N ILE A 791 8.44 -2.01 -13.85
CA ILE A 791 9.39 -0.97 -14.28
C ILE A 791 10.39 -1.46 -15.34
N GLY A 792 10.46 -2.77 -15.55
CA GLY A 792 11.32 -3.40 -16.54
C GLY A 792 11.12 -4.90 -16.65
N SER A 793 12.01 -5.57 -17.36
CA SER A 793 12.04 -7.03 -17.47
C SER A 793 13.40 -7.55 -17.92
N TYR A 794 13.74 -8.78 -17.52
CA TYR A 794 14.72 -9.62 -18.21
C TYR A 794 14.01 -10.54 -19.20
N ARG A 795 14.42 -10.53 -20.47
CA ARG A 795 13.95 -11.48 -21.50
C ARG A 795 15.02 -12.55 -21.67
N VAL A 796 14.69 -13.77 -21.27
CA VAL A 796 15.55 -14.94 -21.31
C VAL A 796 15.38 -15.63 -22.66
N HIS A 797 16.46 -15.76 -23.43
CA HIS A 797 16.49 -16.43 -24.72
C HIS A 797 17.19 -17.77 -24.60
N TYR A 798 16.51 -18.86 -24.93
CA TYR A 798 17.07 -20.20 -24.88
C TYR A 798 17.63 -20.62 -26.23
N ALA A 799 18.63 -21.50 -26.23
CA ALA A 799 19.29 -21.99 -27.44
C ALA A 799 18.37 -22.81 -28.37
N ASN A 800 17.25 -23.32 -27.87
CA ASN A 800 16.21 -24.00 -28.65
C ASN A 800 15.19 -23.03 -29.32
N GLY A 801 15.32 -21.71 -29.09
CA GLY A 801 14.40 -20.69 -29.58
C GLY A 801 13.26 -20.32 -28.61
N ASP A 802 13.12 -20.98 -27.45
CA ASP A 802 12.19 -20.54 -26.41
C ASP A 802 12.56 -19.16 -25.86
N GLN A 803 11.54 -18.43 -25.39
CA GLN A 803 11.71 -17.19 -24.65
C GLN A 803 10.90 -17.19 -23.35
N ARG A 804 11.43 -16.60 -22.28
CA ARG A 804 10.69 -16.34 -21.03
C ARG A 804 10.92 -14.90 -20.58
N ILE A 805 9.91 -14.27 -19.99
CA ILE A 805 9.99 -12.90 -19.48
C ILE A 805 9.96 -12.96 -17.96
N VAL A 806 10.97 -12.38 -17.32
CA VAL A 806 11.05 -12.14 -15.88
C VAL A 806 10.73 -10.65 -15.66
N PRO A 807 9.53 -10.29 -15.17
CA PRO A 807 9.21 -8.90 -14.91
C PRO A 807 10.02 -8.37 -13.72
N ILE A 808 10.25 -7.06 -13.68
CA ILE A 808 10.82 -6.36 -12.53
C ILE A 808 9.71 -5.47 -11.97
N ILE A 809 9.19 -5.83 -10.80
CA ILE A 809 8.02 -5.23 -10.16
C ILE A 809 8.47 -4.34 -9.00
N TYR A 810 8.12 -3.05 -9.06
CA TYR A 810 8.38 -2.09 -7.98
C TYR A 810 7.61 -2.48 -6.71
N GLY A 811 8.28 -2.44 -5.57
CA GLY A 811 7.75 -2.88 -4.28
C GLY A 811 7.78 -4.39 -4.04
N PHE A 812 8.19 -5.20 -5.03
CA PHE A 812 8.34 -6.66 -4.91
C PHE A 812 9.78 -7.12 -5.16
N ASP A 813 10.36 -6.76 -6.31
CA ASP A 813 11.76 -7.08 -6.66
C ASP A 813 12.73 -5.97 -6.21
N VAL A 814 12.34 -4.71 -6.44
CA VAL A 814 13.14 -3.51 -6.10
C VAL A 814 12.26 -2.38 -5.57
N ARG A 815 12.88 -1.39 -4.92
CA ARG A 815 12.36 -0.02 -4.78
C ARG A 815 13.47 0.97 -5.15
N ASP A 816 13.15 2.26 -5.04
CA ASP A 816 14.13 3.34 -5.13
C ASP A 816 15.35 3.04 -4.24
N TRP A 817 16.54 3.15 -4.84
CA TRP A 817 17.82 2.98 -4.15
C TRP A 817 18.04 4.05 -3.07
N TRP A 818 17.32 5.19 -3.13
CA TRP A 818 17.16 6.12 -2.01
C TRP A 818 15.86 5.77 -1.23
N PRO A 819 15.94 5.30 0.04
CA PRO A 819 14.76 5.01 0.85
C PRO A 819 13.93 6.27 1.15
N GLN A 820 12.62 6.15 1.03
CA GLN A 820 11.65 7.12 1.52
C GLN A 820 11.25 6.84 2.98
N ALA A 821 10.76 7.86 3.68
CA ALA A 821 10.50 7.78 5.12
C ALA A 821 9.19 7.05 5.48
N ASP A 822 8.31 6.85 4.50
CA ASP A 822 6.93 6.37 4.62
C ASP A 822 6.68 5.06 3.85
N GLU A 823 7.74 4.34 3.49
CA GLU A 823 7.62 3.10 2.71
C GLU A 823 6.84 1.99 3.45
N PRO A 824 5.88 1.33 2.77
CA PRO A 824 5.10 0.27 3.40
C PRO A 824 5.94 -0.99 3.63
N THR A 825 5.83 -1.56 4.83
CA THR A 825 6.43 -2.87 5.17
C THR A 825 5.89 -3.97 4.25
N THR A 826 6.76 -4.59 3.46
CA THR A 826 6.36 -5.62 2.47
C THR A 826 6.15 -6.99 3.13
N PRO A 827 5.03 -7.69 2.89
CA PRO A 827 4.71 -8.94 3.60
C PRO A 827 5.67 -10.11 3.36
N ASN A 828 6.31 -10.17 2.20
CA ASN A 828 7.18 -11.29 1.78
C ASN A 828 8.68 -10.97 1.89
N GLY A 829 9.04 -9.74 2.28
CA GLY A 829 10.42 -9.26 2.35
C GLY A 829 11.04 -8.92 0.98
N LEU A 830 11.38 -7.65 0.77
CA LEU A 830 12.34 -7.26 -0.27
C LEU A 830 13.74 -7.65 0.20
N ALA A 831 14.46 -8.48 -0.55
CA ALA A 831 15.81 -8.91 -0.19
C ALA A 831 16.84 -7.80 -0.49
N VAL A 832 17.02 -6.87 0.47
CA VAL A 832 18.11 -5.89 0.44
C VAL A 832 19.44 -6.63 0.52
N ALA A 833 20.18 -6.59 -0.58
CA ALA A 833 21.46 -7.27 -0.76
C ALA A 833 22.63 -6.47 -0.19
N TRP A 834 22.55 -5.14 -0.22
CA TRP A 834 23.53 -4.22 0.32
C TRP A 834 22.91 -2.85 0.67
N GLN A 835 23.51 -2.13 1.62
CA GLN A 835 23.20 -0.72 1.93
C GLN A 835 24.46 0.03 2.39
N GLY A 836 24.52 1.35 2.16
CA GLY A 836 25.65 2.18 2.59
C GLY A 836 25.44 3.69 2.38
N ALA A 837 26.36 4.53 2.90
CA ALA A 837 26.24 5.99 2.86
C ALA A 837 27.35 6.64 2.00
N ASN A 838 26.93 7.33 0.94
CA ASN A 838 27.76 8.12 0.02
C ASN A 838 27.79 9.61 0.43
N GLU A 839 28.58 10.42 -0.27
CA GLU A 839 28.74 11.85 0.02
C GLU A 839 27.43 12.65 -0.13
N ALA A 840 26.54 12.28 -1.05
CA ALA A 840 25.23 12.93 -1.19
C ALA A 840 24.24 12.57 -0.06
N THR A 841 24.36 11.39 0.54
CA THR A 841 23.45 10.90 1.59
C THR A 841 23.92 11.20 3.02
N ARG A 842 25.24 11.29 3.27
CA ARG A 842 25.81 11.59 4.60
C ARG A 842 25.28 12.88 5.24
N PRO A 843 25.24 14.06 4.57
CA PRO A 843 24.72 15.30 5.16
C PRO A 843 23.22 15.24 5.48
N LEU A 844 22.50 14.29 4.91
CA LEU A 844 21.06 14.08 5.08
C LEU A 844 20.74 12.95 6.06
N ASN A 845 21.76 12.31 6.65
CA ASN A 845 21.63 11.10 7.47
C ASN A 845 20.79 9.99 6.81
N ARG A 846 21.02 9.76 5.51
CA ARG A 846 20.37 8.69 4.72
C ARG A 846 21.40 7.63 4.27
N VAL A 847 20.90 6.55 3.68
CA VAL A 847 21.68 5.51 3.01
C VAL A 847 21.14 5.30 1.60
N VAL A 848 21.94 4.67 0.74
CA VAL A 848 21.48 4.01 -0.49
C VAL A 848 21.42 2.50 -0.28
N ARG A 849 20.63 1.78 -1.09
CA ARG A 849 20.42 0.32 -0.99
C ARG A 849 20.29 -0.36 -2.36
N ILE A 850 20.65 -1.64 -2.41
CA ILE A 850 20.63 -2.51 -3.58
C ILE A 850 19.90 -3.83 -3.24
N TYR A 851 19.24 -4.44 -4.21
CA TYR A 851 18.41 -5.63 -4.04
C TYR A 851 18.95 -6.85 -4.78
N LYS A 852 18.56 -8.02 -4.30
CA LYS A 852 18.74 -9.30 -4.99
C LYS A 852 17.38 -9.92 -5.30
N SER A 853 17.10 -10.21 -6.56
CA SER A 853 15.99 -11.08 -6.95
C SER A 853 16.51 -12.42 -7.49
N VAL A 854 15.68 -13.45 -7.44
CA VAL A 854 16.02 -14.81 -7.88
C VAL A 854 14.90 -15.34 -8.76
N TRP A 855 15.24 -15.76 -9.98
CA TRP A 855 14.34 -16.42 -10.90
C TRP A 855 14.68 -17.90 -11.01
N VAL A 856 13.68 -18.77 -10.87
CA VAL A 856 13.81 -20.21 -11.08
C VAL A 856 13.60 -20.50 -12.56
N ASN A 857 14.60 -21.09 -13.22
CA ASN A 857 14.52 -21.47 -14.62
C ASN A 857 13.53 -22.64 -14.79
N PRO A 858 12.42 -22.48 -15.54
CA PRO A 858 11.47 -23.56 -15.78
C PRO A 858 11.98 -24.64 -16.75
N LEU A 859 13.10 -24.39 -17.43
CA LEU A 859 13.75 -25.29 -18.38
C LEU A 859 15.26 -25.43 -18.03
N PRO A 860 15.60 -26.02 -16.86
CA PRO A 860 17.00 -26.09 -16.39
C PRO A 860 17.90 -26.90 -17.33
N GLU A 861 17.32 -27.87 -18.05
CA GLU A 861 18.02 -28.71 -19.02
C GLU A 861 18.27 -28.04 -20.38
N VAL A 862 17.74 -26.85 -20.62
CA VAL A 862 17.91 -26.10 -21.87
C VAL A 862 18.89 -24.95 -21.63
N GLU A 863 19.87 -24.81 -22.52
CA GLU A 863 20.85 -23.72 -22.42
C GLU A 863 20.17 -22.36 -22.61
N ILE A 864 20.42 -21.42 -21.71
CA ILE A 864 20.10 -20.01 -21.89
C ILE A 864 21.22 -19.42 -22.75
N ALA A 865 20.89 -18.99 -23.97
CA ALA A 865 21.85 -18.38 -24.90
C ALA A 865 22.19 -16.94 -24.47
N SER A 866 21.17 -16.12 -24.20
CA SER A 866 21.34 -14.71 -23.82
C SER A 866 20.16 -14.15 -23.03
N LEU A 867 20.35 -12.94 -22.51
CA LEU A 867 19.36 -12.12 -21.82
C LEU A 867 19.28 -10.74 -22.47
N ASP A 868 18.07 -10.16 -22.56
CA ASP A 868 17.90 -8.71 -22.72
C ASP A 868 17.38 -8.10 -21.43
N PHE A 869 17.99 -7.02 -20.96
CA PHE A 869 17.47 -6.19 -19.88
C PHE A 869 16.76 -4.97 -20.48
N VAL A 870 15.46 -4.81 -20.20
CA VAL A 870 14.59 -3.84 -20.88
C VAL A 870 13.84 -2.98 -19.86
N SER A 871 13.81 -1.65 -20.06
CA SER A 871 13.03 -0.71 -19.28
C SER A 871 11.57 -0.68 -19.76
N ALA A 872 10.63 -0.55 -18.83
CA ALA A 872 9.23 -0.29 -19.16
C ALA A 872 8.96 1.21 -19.46
N MET A 873 9.99 2.06 -19.38
CA MET A 873 9.88 3.52 -19.50
C MET A 873 8.82 4.10 -18.56
N THR A 874 8.84 3.67 -17.30
CA THR A 874 8.14 4.31 -16.18
C THR A 874 8.94 5.50 -15.64
N ASP A 875 8.42 6.26 -14.68
CA ASP A 875 9.20 7.30 -13.99
C ASP A 875 10.46 6.72 -13.33
N SER A 876 10.35 5.54 -12.70
CA SER A 876 11.50 4.77 -12.22
C SER A 876 12.41 4.30 -13.36
N ALA A 877 13.72 4.48 -13.15
CA ALA A 877 14.78 4.08 -14.09
C ALA A 877 15.55 2.87 -13.53
N PRO A 878 15.38 1.65 -14.07
CA PRO A 878 16.00 0.45 -13.51
C PRO A 878 17.47 0.31 -13.92
N PHE A 879 18.29 -0.28 -13.04
CA PHE A 879 19.70 -0.55 -13.30
C PHE A 879 20.17 -1.90 -12.74
N LEU A 880 21.09 -2.54 -13.46
CA LEU A 880 21.65 -3.84 -13.16
C LEU A 880 23.15 -3.71 -12.80
N ILE A 881 23.60 -4.40 -11.75
CA ILE A 881 25.00 -4.43 -11.31
C ILE A 881 25.67 -5.75 -11.68
N ALA A 882 25.04 -6.89 -11.42
CA ALA A 882 25.60 -8.22 -11.69
C ALA A 882 24.51 -9.29 -11.87
N ILE A 883 24.85 -10.38 -12.56
CA ILE A 883 24.03 -11.60 -12.68
C ILE A 883 24.90 -12.83 -12.38
N THR A 884 24.34 -13.80 -11.67
CA THR A 884 24.97 -15.10 -11.38
C THR A 884 24.03 -16.24 -11.71
N ASP A 885 24.51 -17.27 -12.41
CA ASP A 885 23.79 -18.54 -12.62
C ASP A 885 24.12 -19.59 -11.53
N GLU A 886 23.13 -20.45 -11.23
CA GLU A 886 23.19 -21.55 -10.25
C GLU A 886 22.50 -22.80 -10.80
#